data_AF-A0A643FKR5-F1
#
_entry.id   AF-A0A643FKR5-F1
#
_cell.length_a   1.000
_cell.length_b   1.000
_cell.length_c   1.000
_cell.angle_alpha   90.00
_cell.angle_beta   90.00
_cell.angle_gamma   90.00
#
_symmetry.space_group_name_H-M   'P 1'
#
loop_
_entity.id
_entity.type
_entity.pdbx_description
1 polymer ?
#
loop_
_entity_poly.entity_id
_entity_poly.type
_entity_poly.pdbx_seq_one_letter_code
_entity_poly.pdbx_strand_id
1 'polypeptide(L)'
;MKLHPLAAAIAALMVCAAPLAQASTSGVVISQFYGGGGNSGATLKNDFVELYNAGTSAVSLAGWSLQYNSSTGTGTWQVTTLPAVTLQPGQYFLVQEAQGSGGTDSLPTPDATGTIAMSASSGKVALLNSTVALSGATPSSSALVDLVGFGSANWFEGAVATAPSNTSALLRAASGCTDSDNNANDFATGTPAPRNSASPLGTCGAAPGPVAATIPQIQGRTGTSPLLGQSVRTSGVVTLVMENGFFMQDPAGDGDEATSDGVFVYTRTTPTVTTGDWVQLTATVTEYNVGASNNADTAAHTVTELTGPTALSVLSSGNTITPLVVTLPEAVNDDLERYEGMLVTLQGPLTVSQNYFQGRYGEVTLSVGGRMETPTNRYRPGSDEALALADENARRRIILDDGSSLQNPNPTPFIGVDNTLRAGDTTTSVTGVVDYGLATSSNTGAGDYKIQALEPVIFSRDNARTEAPVTVGGNLKVASFNVLNFFTTFTDGSTADGQSGQGCSLDGSVSAGNCRGASNIAEFTRQRDKIVAAIAAIDADALGLMEMQNNGATAVQNLVDALNAKVGPGTYAIVPDPAAGTGSDAIKVAMIYKPARLSRVGEAQSDTDPVNNRPPLAQTFAALNGQRFTLVVNHLKSKGSCPSAGDSDYAGNFDSGDGQGCWNALRVQQAERLSTWVGTLADAAGTSDAVLLGDFNSYAQEDPVATLTSSGFVDQIGRYNSFGYSYVFDGASGRLDHGFATASLSGKVTDAVEWHINADEPSVIDYNLEYKQPACATCGPDYYTATAYRSSDHDPMVMALSLLNTITGTGKRDTLVGTPGDDLFIAGGKADTLTGGAGHDQFRLTALGDARDTITDFTPGEDVLDLRTLLASIGYTGSDPIGDRVVQLRNHADGVHVQVYNPNSGKYKVVAALIGLASSQIDPARDLWLVDAPALKAGKRSRASVH
;
A
#
# COMPACT_ATOMS: atom_id res chain seq x y z
N MET A 1 35.34 57.83 38.78
CA MET A 1 36.70 58.15 38.31
C MET A 1 36.55 58.77 36.93
N LYS A 2 36.80 60.09 36.86
CA LYS A 2 37.08 60.98 35.71
C LYS A 2 36.25 60.94 34.40
N LEU A 3 35.79 62.15 34.06
CA LEU A 3 35.20 62.64 32.80
C LEU A 3 36.25 63.02 31.73
N HIS A 4 35.77 63.16 30.48
CA HIS A 4 36.16 64.12 29.39
C HIS A 4 37.26 63.69 28.36
N PRO A 5 37.32 64.30 27.14
CA PRO A 5 36.42 64.21 25.94
C PRO A 5 37.23 64.20 24.58
N LEU A 6 36.65 64.69 23.46
CA LEU A 6 37.23 65.01 22.11
C LEU A 6 37.36 63.83 21.10
N ALA A 7 37.18 63.98 19.79
CA ALA A 7 36.80 65.09 18.90
C ALA A 7 36.43 64.54 17.51
N ALA A 8 35.66 65.33 16.76
CA ALA A 8 35.43 65.14 15.33
C ALA A 8 36.72 65.38 14.52
N ALA A 9 36.96 64.54 13.52
CA ALA A 9 37.92 64.79 12.44
C ALA A 9 37.25 64.48 11.10
N ILE A 10 37.08 65.53 10.30
CA ILE A 10 36.72 65.50 8.88
C ILE A 10 37.91 64.90 8.12
N ALA A 11 37.69 63.80 7.40
CA ALA A 11 38.62 63.29 6.40
C ALA A 11 37.88 63.17 5.08
N ALA A 12 38.31 63.97 4.10
CA ALA A 12 37.84 63.95 2.74
C ALA A 12 38.08 62.57 2.12
N LEU A 13 36.98 61.86 1.77
CA LEU A 13 37.05 60.69 0.91
C LEU A 13 37.31 61.20 -0.52
N MET A 14 38.53 61.01 -1.01
CA MET A 14 38.80 61.04 -2.45
C MET A 14 37.90 60.00 -3.11
N VAL A 15 36.96 60.47 -3.93
CA VAL A 15 36.30 59.65 -4.95
C VAL A 15 37.39 59.24 -5.94
N CYS A 16 37.98 58.07 -5.76
CA CYS A 16 38.54 57.33 -6.88
C CYS A 16 37.35 56.86 -7.70
N ALA A 17 37.08 57.55 -8.81
CA ALA A 17 36.21 57.04 -9.85
C ALA A 17 36.77 55.68 -10.27
N ALA A 18 36.03 54.60 -9.99
CA ALA A 18 36.25 53.33 -10.67
C ALA A 18 36.11 53.59 -12.17
N PRO A 19 36.99 53.04 -13.03
CA PRO A 19 36.81 53.15 -14.47
C PRO A 19 35.44 52.57 -14.84
N LEU A 20 34.74 53.28 -15.74
CA LEU A 20 33.48 52.85 -16.33
C LEU A 20 33.59 51.41 -16.85
N ALA A 21 32.61 50.58 -16.47
CA ALA A 21 32.35 49.27 -17.04
C ALA A 21 32.32 49.33 -18.57
N GLN A 22 32.94 48.35 -19.24
CA GLN A 22 32.95 48.21 -20.69
C GLN A 22 32.30 46.88 -21.07
N ALA A 23 30.96 46.89 -21.22
CA ALA A 23 30.22 45.90 -21.98
C ALA A 23 30.94 45.62 -23.31
N SER A 24 30.82 44.38 -23.84
CA SER A 24 31.56 43.96 -25.05
C SER A 24 31.59 45.06 -26.11
N THR A 25 32.79 45.57 -26.38
CA THR A 25 32.98 46.72 -27.29
C THR A 25 32.59 46.44 -28.74
N SER A 26 32.39 45.16 -29.07
CA SER A 26 31.97 44.67 -30.38
C SER A 26 30.48 44.30 -30.44
N GLY A 27 29.82 44.11 -29.29
CA GLY A 27 28.49 43.53 -29.18
C GLY A 27 28.45 42.01 -29.25
N VAL A 28 29.58 41.32 -29.50
CA VAL A 28 29.63 39.84 -29.45
C VAL A 28 29.95 39.38 -28.03
N VAL A 29 29.14 38.47 -27.52
CA VAL A 29 29.26 37.87 -26.17
C VAL A 29 29.19 36.34 -26.24
N ILE A 30 29.67 35.67 -25.21
CA ILE A 30 29.40 34.27 -24.89
C ILE A 30 27.98 34.21 -24.36
N SER A 31 27.04 33.66 -25.15
CA SER A 31 25.63 33.54 -24.74
C SER A 31 25.36 32.29 -23.92
N GLN A 32 26.15 31.25 -24.08
CA GLN A 32 26.05 30.03 -23.29
C GLN A 32 27.33 29.19 -23.40
N PHE A 33 27.65 28.40 -22.38
CA PHE A 33 28.63 27.32 -22.51
C PHE A 33 28.30 26.12 -21.60
N TYR A 34 28.84 24.97 -21.98
CA TYR A 34 28.62 23.69 -21.30
C TYR A 34 29.92 22.88 -21.30
N GLY A 35 30.40 22.52 -20.09
CA GLY A 35 31.61 21.72 -19.87
C GLY A 35 31.33 20.30 -19.36
N GLY A 36 30.09 19.82 -19.51
CA GLY A 36 29.66 18.49 -19.07
C GLY A 36 29.71 17.41 -20.16
N GLY A 37 30.21 17.74 -21.35
CA GLY A 37 30.16 16.90 -22.55
C GLY A 37 30.66 15.48 -22.32
N GLY A 38 29.76 14.50 -22.43
CA GLY A 38 30.07 13.10 -22.25
C GLY A 38 30.61 12.70 -20.88
N ASN A 39 30.40 13.52 -19.84
CA ASN A 39 30.63 13.11 -18.45
C ASN A 39 29.52 12.17 -17.96
N SER A 40 29.73 11.53 -16.80
CA SER A 40 28.68 10.70 -16.18
C SER A 40 27.45 11.54 -15.83
N GLY A 41 26.28 11.11 -16.30
CA GLY A 41 25.00 11.82 -16.17
C GLY A 41 24.71 12.85 -17.25
N ALA A 42 25.65 13.13 -18.16
CA ALA A 42 25.44 14.08 -19.24
C ALA A 42 24.54 13.55 -20.36
N THR A 43 23.68 14.41 -20.89
CA THR A 43 22.86 14.12 -22.08
C THR A 43 23.64 14.38 -23.38
N LEU A 44 24.38 15.50 -23.46
CA LEU A 44 25.17 15.87 -24.63
C LEU A 44 26.56 15.22 -24.64
N LYS A 45 27.01 14.78 -25.82
CA LYS A 45 28.32 14.14 -26.03
C LYS A 45 29.52 15.08 -25.95
N ASN A 46 29.32 16.37 -26.27
CA ASN A 46 30.38 17.34 -26.46
C ASN A 46 30.22 18.55 -25.54
N ASP A 47 31.36 19.10 -25.11
CA ASP A 47 31.45 20.45 -24.60
C ASP A 47 31.13 21.45 -25.72
N PHE A 48 30.66 22.65 -25.37
CA PHE A 48 30.52 23.72 -26.34
C PHE A 48 30.54 25.10 -25.72
N VAL A 49 30.83 26.08 -26.58
CA VAL A 49 30.63 27.51 -26.31
C VAL A 49 29.79 28.10 -27.45
N GLU A 50 28.78 28.88 -27.09
CA GLU A 50 27.91 29.59 -28.00
C GLU A 50 28.21 31.09 -27.89
N LEU A 51 28.42 31.74 -29.05
CA LEU A 51 28.52 33.19 -29.15
C LEU A 51 27.22 33.78 -29.67
N TYR A 52 26.98 35.03 -29.34
CA TYR A 52 25.84 35.79 -29.83
C TYR A 52 26.24 37.24 -30.10
N ASN A 53 25.78 37.79 -31.22
CA ASN A 53 25.93 39.22 -31.50
C ASN A 53 24.74 40.00 -30.93
N ALA A 54 24.88 40.48 -29.70
CA ALA A 54 23.93 41.36 -29.01
C ALA A 54 23.99 42.83 -29.52
N GLY A 55 24.97 43.15 -30.36
CA GLY A 55 25.14 44.48 -30.95
C GLY A 55 24.18 44.76 -32.11
N THR A 56 24.24 46.00 -32.61
CA THR A 56 23.40 46.46 -33.73
C THR A 56 24.10 46.41 -35.09
N SER A 57 25.34 45.92 -35.16
CA SER A 57 26.15 45.85 -36.38
C SER A 57 26.75 44.46 -36.58
N ALA A 58 26.94 44.06 -37.84
CA ALA A 58 27.60 42.80 -38.16
C ALA A 58 29.09 42.82 -37.74
N VAL A 59 29.59 41.71 -37.18
CA VAL A 59 30.95 41.59 -36.65
C VAL A 59 31.70 40.46 -37.35
N SER A 60 32.90 40.73 -37.85
CA SER A 60 33.78 39.70 -38.40
C SER A 60 34.55 39.00 -37.28
N LEU A 61 34.46 37.67 -37.23
CA LEU A 61 35.22 36.82 -36.30
C LEU A 61 36.62 36.44 -36.84
N ALA A 62 37.03 37.02 -37.98
CA ALA A 62 38.33 36.74 -38.56
C ALA A 62 39.46 37.12 -37.59
N GLY A 63 40.31 36.14 -37.26
CA GLY A 63 41.42 36.32 -36.32
C GLY A 63 41.05 36.23 -34.83
N TRP A 64 39.81 35.85 -34.51
CA TRP A 64 39.34 35.68 -33.14
C TRP A 64 39.61 34.26 -32.62
N SER A 65 39.58 34.09 -31.30
CA SER A 65 39.66 32.78 -30.65
C SER A 65 38.79 32.69 -29.39
N LEU A 66 38.33 31.48 -29.12
CA LEU A 66 37.88 31.07 -27.79
C LEU A 66 39.07 30.50 -27.03
N GLN A 67 39.18 30.88 -25.76
CA GLN A 67 40.25 30.41 -24.90
C GLN A 67 39.73 29.95 -23.55
N TYR A 68 40.37 28.92 -23.00
CA TYR A 68 39.96 28.32 -21.73
C TYR A 68 41.15 28.06 -20.80
N ASN A 69 40.91 28.18 -19.50
CA ASN A 69 41.81 27.71 -18.46
C ASN A 69 41.04 27.26 -17.22
N SER A 70 41.67 26.43 -16.38
CA SER A 70 41.06 25.98 -15.13
C SER A 70 40.86 27.14 -14.14
N SER A 71 40.01 26.94 -13.13
CA SER A 71 39.58 27.98 -12.19
C SER A 71 40.74 28.79 -11.59
N THR A 72 41.87 28.16 -11.28
CA THR A 72 43.08 28.81 -10.73
C THR A 72 44.33 28.67 -11.60
N GLY A 73 44.19 28.13 -12.82
CA GLY A 73 45.32 27.85 -13.72
C GLY A 73 46.18 29.09 -14.02
N THR A 74 47.50 28.92 -13.99
CA THR A 74 48.51 29.98 -14.20
C THR A 74 49.30 29.81 -15.51
N GLY A 75 49.05 28.73 -16.25
CA GLY A 75 49.74 28.40 -17.51
C GLY A 75 49.18 29.12 -18.73
N THR A 76 49.67 28.72 -19.91
CA THR A 76 49.11 29.14 -21.21
C THR A 76 47.69 28.59 -21.38
N TRP A 77 46.77 29.43 -21.84
CA TRP A 77 45.38 29.06 -22.06
C TRP A 77 45.24 28.19 -23.31
N GLN A 78 44.27 27.27 -23.30
CA GLN A 78 43.91 26.48 -24.48
C GLN A 78 43.19 27.38 -25.48
N VAL A 79 43.37 27.14 -26.78
CA VAL A 79 42.87 28.03 -27.84
C VAL A 79 42.12 27.25 -28.92
N THR A 80 40.89 27.68 -29.21
CA THR A 80 40.13 27.32 -30.41
C THR A 80 40.02 28.55 -31.29
N THR A 81 40.68 28.53 -32.46
CA THR A 81 40.62 29.64 -33.42
C THR A 81 39.27 29.66 -34.14
N LEU A 82 38.64 30.82 -34.25
CA LEU A 82 37.35 30.95 -34.93
C LEU A 82 37.54 31.14 -36.45
N PRO A 83 36.64 30.58 -37.28
CA PRO A 83 36.70 30.77 -38.72
C PRO A 83 36.40 32.22 -39.10
N ALA A 84 36.86 32.63 -40.28
CA ALA A 84 36.61 33.96 -40.82
C ALA A 84 35.16 34.07 -41.33
N VAL A 85 34.22 34.28 -40.41
CA VAL A 85 32.79 34.48 -40.68
C VAL A 85 32.34 35.84 -40.17
N THR A 86 31.24 36.35 -40.72
CA THR A 86 30.60 37.59 -40.25
C THR A 86 29.31 37.24 -39.51
N LEU A 87 29.25 37.54 -38.23
CA LEU A 87 28.10 37.32 -37.36
C LEU A 87 27.15 38.52 -37.43
N GLN A 88 25.92 38.31 -37.93
CA GLN A 88 24.91 39.37 -38.03
C GLN A 88 24.35 39.74 -36.65
N PRO A 89 23.81 40.96 -36.45
CA PRO A 89 23.04 41.30 -35.25
C PRO A 89 21.97 40.25 -34.96
N GLY A 90 21.90 39.78 -33.71
CA GLY A 90 20.97 38.74 -33.31
C GLY A 90 21.38 37.32 -33.69
N GLN A 91 22.51 37.10 -34.35
CA GLN A 91 22.91 35.77 -34.81
C GLN A 91 23.72 35.03 -33.74
N TYR A 92 23.44 33.74 -33.58
CA TYR A 92 24.20 32.81 -32.74
C TYR A 92 25.34 32.15 -33.53
N PHE A 93 26.36 31.67 -32.84
CA PHE A 93 27.48 30.93 -33.42
C PHE A 93 27.95 29.83 -32.46
N LEU A 94 27.80 28.57 -32.87
CA LEU A 94 28.08 27.40 -32.03
C LEU A 94 29.47 26.85 -32.30
N VAL A 95 30.28 26.77 -31.25
CA VAL A 95 31.60 26.11 -31.28
C VAL A 95 31.51 24.81 -30.48
N GLN A 96 31.57 23.69 -31.19
CA GLN A 96 31.73 22.39 -30.57
C GLN A 96 33.15 22.27 -30.00
N GLU A 97 33.30 21.74 -28.81
CA GLU A 97 34.58 21.48 -28.16
C GLU A 97 34.76 19.97 -27.87
N ALA A 98 35.55 19.60 -26.85
CA ALA A 98 35.93 18.20 -26.62
C ALA A 98 34.72 17.26 -26.46
N GLN A 99 34.88 16.02 -26.91
CA GLN A 99 33.92 14.95 -26.72
C GLN A 99 34.32 14.08 -25.53
N GLY A 100 33.38 13.82 -24.62
CA GLY A 100 33.56 12.87 -23.52
C GLY A 100 33.23 11.42 -23.92
N SER A 101 33.16 10.53 -22.93
CA SER A 101 32.91 9.10 -23.13
C SER A 101 31.43 8.68 -23.04
N GLY A 102 30.56 9.55 -22.51
CA GLY A 102 29.12 9.36 -22.37
C GLY A 102 28.29 10.31 -23.25
N GLY A 103 27.02 10.52 -22.87
CA GLY A 103 26.06 11.33 -23.63
C GLY A 103 25.42 10.57 -24.78
N THR A 104 24.12 10.76 -24.96
CA THR A 104 23.34 10.15 -26.06
C THR A 104 23.18 11.10 -27.23
N ASP A 105 23.17 12.40 -26.96
CA ASP A 105 22.73 13.42 -27.89
C ASP A 105 23.92 14.16 -28.49
N SER A 106 23.84 14.38 -29.81
CA SER A 106 24.79 15.22 -30.53
C SER A 106 24.34 16.67 -30.47
N LEU A 107 25.30 17.61 -30.53
CA LEU A 107 24.98 19.02 -30.73
C LEU A 107 24.27 19.22 -32.09
N PRO A 108 23.47 20.28 -32.26
CA PRO A 108 23.17 20.81 -33.58
C PRO A 108 24.45 21.01 -34.38
N THR A 109 24.37 20.97 -35.72
CA THR A 109 25.56 21.13 -36.58
C THR A 109 26.34 22.37 -36.16
N PRO A 110 27.58 22.23 -35.64
CA PRO A 110 28.30 23.35 -35.10
C PRO A 110 28.88 24.21 -36.23
N ASP A 111 29.02 25.50 -35.99
CA ASP A 111 29.60 26.45 -36.96
C ASP A 111 31.13 26.39 -36.96
N ALA A 112 31.72 25.95 -35.84
CA ALA A 112 33.14 25.66 -35.71
C ALA A 112 33.39 24.48 -34.77
N THR A 113 34.58 23.88 -34.85
CA THR A 113 34.98 22.77 -33.98
C THR A 113 36.35 23.03 -33.39
N GLY A 114 36.46 22.88 -32.08
CA GLY A 114 37.66 22.87 -31.29
C GLY A 114 37.81 21.55 -30.52
N THR A 115 38.79 21.51 -29.62
CA THR A 115 39.13 20.32 -28.83
C THR A 115 39.39 20.66 -27.36
N ILE A 116 38.92 21.81 -26.89
CA ILE A 116 39.10 22.24 -25.50
C ILE A 116 38.23 21.34 -24.60
N ALA A 117 38.85 20.72 -23.60
CA ALA A 117 38.12 20.02 -22.57
C ALA A 117 37.82 21.00 -21.42
N MET A 118 36.54 21.29 -21.20
CA MET A 118 36.10 22.23 -20.18
C MET A 118 35.65 21.51 -18.91
N SER A 119 35.68 22.23 -17.80
CA SER A 119 35.18 21.73 -16.52
C SER A 119 33.68 21.95 -16.43
N ALA A 120 32.95 20.94 -15.94
CA ALA A 120 31.53 21.05 -15.69
C ALA A 120 31.18 21.92 -14.46
N SER A 121 32.14 22.26 -13.60
CA SER A 121 31.86 22.89 -12.29
C SER A 121 32.67 24.14 -11.97
N SER A 122 33.85 24.33 -12.54
CA SER A 122 34.64 25.56 -12.34
C SER A 122 35.73 25.77 -13.40
N GLY A 123 35.84 26.99 -13.92
CA GLY A 123 36.76 27.30 -15.01
C GLY A 123 36.65 28.75 -15.49
N LYS A 124 37.40 29.07 -16.55
CA LYS A 124 37.42 30.40 -17.17
C LYS A 124 37.34 30.26 -18.68
N VAL A 125 36.37 30.91 -19.32
CA VAL A 125 36.19 30.98 -20.78
C VAL A 125 36.37 32.44 -21.21
N ALA A 126 37.22 32.69 -22.20
CA ALA A 126 37.46 34.02 -22.73
C ALA A 126 37.28 34.04 -24.25
N LEU A 127 36.62 35.08 -24.76
CA LEU A 127 36.56 35.40 -26.18
C LEU A 127 37.56 36.50 -26.49
N LEU A 128 38.42 36.30 -27.48
CA LEU A 128 39.44 37.27 -27.88
C LEU A 128 39.35 37.59 -29.36
N ASN A 129 39.62 38.85 -29.72
CA ASN A 129 39.81 39.29 -31.10
C ASN A 129 41.27 39.05 -31.61
N SER A 130 41.93 38.06 -31.02
CA SER A 130 43.30 37.63 -31.32
C SER A 130 43.39 36.12 -31.16
N THR A 131 44.29 35.48 -31.91
CA THR A 131 44.62 34.05 -31.77
C THR A 131 45.81 33.80 -30.83
N VAL A 132 46.40 34.85 -30.27
CA VAL A 132 47.51 34.73 -29.31
C VAL A 132 46.97 34.20 -27.99
N ALA A 133 47.52 33.07 -27.54
CA ALA A 133 47.13 32.45 -26.27
C ALA A 133 47.44 33.37 -25.09
N LEU A 134 46.47 33.55 -24.21
CA LEU A 134 46.65 34.17 -22.90
C LEU A 134 47.58 33.30 -22.03
N SER A 135 48.27 33.92 -21.08
CA SER A 135 49.16 33.23 -20.14
C SER A 135 49.09 33.88 -18.75
N GLY A 136 49.01 33.07 -17.70
CA GLY A 136 48.82 33.53 -16.33
C GLY A 136 47.38 33.36 -15.82
N ALA A 137 47.19 33.64 -14.52
CA ALA A 137 45.90 33.48 -13.84
C ALA A 137 44.88 34.57 -14.18
N THR A 138 45.33 35.82 -14.26
CA THR A 138 44.51 37.03 -14.51
C THR A 138 45.19 37.94 -15.55
N PRO A 139 45.41 37.47 -16.79
CA PRO A 139 46.15 38.21 -17.79
C PRO A 139 45.41 39.48 -18.25
N SER A 140 46.12 40.60 -18.35
CA SER A 140 45.57 41.79 -19.01
C SER A 140 45.79 41.71 -20.53
N SER A 141 44.73 41.84 -21.32
CA SER A 141 44.81 41.87 -22.79
C SER A 141 43.85 42.90 -23.36
N SER A 142 44.33 43.78 -24.25
CA SER A 142 43.46 44.68 -25.01
C SER A 142 42.65 43.96 -26.09
N ALA A 143 42.92 42.66 -26.30
CA ALA A 143 42.21 41.81 -27.26
C ALA A 143 41.04 41.04 -26.62
N LEU A 144 40.83 41.18 -25.31
CA LEU A 144 39.71 40.54 -24.61
C LEU A 144 38.39 41.18 -25.06
N VAL A 145 37.45 40.35 -25.48
CA VAL A 145 36.12 40.76 -25.95
C VAL A 145 35.04 40.44 -24.91
N ASP A 146 35.12 39.26 -24.29
CA ASP A 146 34.20 38.79 -23.24
C ASP A 146 34.94 37.75 -22.37
N LEU A 147 34.65 37.70 -21.08
CA LEU A 147 35.23 36.77 -20.11
C LEU A 147 34.18 36.24 -19.14
N VAL A 148 34.05 34.92 -19.07
CA VAL A 148 33.23 34.24 -18.08
C VAL A 148 34.08 33.40 -17.14
N GLY A 149 34.13 33.80 -15.87
CA GLY A 149 34.63 32.96 -14.78
C GLY A 149 33.48 32.35 -13.99
N PHE A 150 33.52 31.04 -13.75
CA PHE A 150 32.43 30.32 -13.09
C PHE A 150 32.91 29.37 -11.98
N GLY A 151 32.01 29.08 -11.04
CA GLY A 151 32.29 28.27 -9.86
C GLY A 151 33.31 28.94 -8.94
N SER A 152 34.51 28.37 -8.85
CA SER A 152 35.61 28.89 -8.01
C SER A 152 36.68 29.68 -8.79
N ALA A 153 36.35 30.15 -9.99
CA ALA A 153 37.27 30.90 -10.84
C ALA A 153 37.87 32.13 -10.13
N ASN A 154 39.18 32.33 -10.32
CA ASN A 154 39.91 33.47 -9.75
C ASN A 154 40.05 34.67 -10.70
N TRP A 155 39.40 34.62 -11.86
CA TRP A 155 39.32 35.73 -12.83
C TRP A 155 37.97 35.63 -13.55
N PHE A 156 37.24 36.74 -13.54
CA PHE A 156 35.85 36.89 -13.97
C PHE A 156 35.56 38.38 -14.18
N GLU A 157 34.47 38.69 -14.86
CA GLU A 157 33.93 40.05 -14.92
C GLU A 157 33.03 40.29 -13.71
N GLY A 158 33.29 41.36 -12.96
CA GLY A 158 32.49 41.79 -11.81
C GLY A 158 32.51 40.80 -10.64
N ALA A 159 31.67 39.76 -10.71
CA ALA A 159 31.58 38.66 -9.76
C ALA A 159 31.44 37.31 -10.49
N VAL A 160 31.90 36.24 -9.85
CA VAL A 160 31.92 34.88 -10.43
C VAL A 160 30.51 34.33 -10.69
N ALA A 161 30.30 33.72 -11.85
CA ALA A 161 29.05 33.01 -12.16
C ALA A 161 28.89 31.75 -11.28
N THR A 162 27.65 31.33 -11.05
CA THR A 162 27.35 30.10 -10.30
C THR A 162 27.97 28.86 -10.98
N ALA A 163 28.15 27.77 -10.23
CA ALA A 163 28.70 26.54 -10.79
C ALA A 163 27.63 25.75 -11.59
N PRO A 164 27.90 25.38 -12.85
CA PRO A 164 27.09 24.40 -13.57
C PRO A 164 27.38 22.96 -13.10
N SER A 165 26.79 21.98 -13.79
CA SER A 165 26.95 20.54 -13.50
C SER A 165 27.09 19.73 -14.80
N ASN A 166 27.19 18.40 -14.67
CA ASN A 166 27.19 17.51 -15.84
C ASN A 166 25.85 17.50 -16.60
N THR A 167 24.78 18.13 -16.10
CA THR A 167 23.47 18.18 -16.79
C THR A 167 23.00 19.61 -17.08
N SER A 168 23.76 20.63 -16.67
CA SER A 168 23.38 22.04 -16.82
C SER A 168 24.47 22.87 -17.49
N ALA A 169 24.06 23.82 -18.33
CA ALA A 169 24.90 24.84 -18.92
C ALA A 169 24.77 26.16 -18.14
N LEU A 170 25.71 27.09 -18.34
CA LEU A 170 25.51 28.49 -17.94
C LEU A 170 24.93 29.27 -19.12
N LEU A 171 23.76 29.86 -18.90
CA LEU A 171 22.97 30.61 -19.88
C LEU A 171 23.05 32.09 -19.57
N ARG A 172 23.51 32.91 -20.53
CA ARG A 172 23.49 34.37 -20.40
C ARG A 172 22.04 34.86 -20.49
N ALA A 173 21.64 35.72 -19.57
CA ALA A 173 20.29 36.24 -19.43
C ALA A 173 19.81 36.94 -20.70
N ALA A 174 18.49 36.98 -20.87
CA ALA A 174 17.82 37.47 -22.08
C ALA A 174 18.39 36.84 -23.37
N SER A 175 18.70 35.53 -23.32
CA SER A 175 19.21 34.76 -24.46
C SER A 175 20.50 35.31 -25.07
N GLY A 176 21.37 35.92 -24.25
CA GLY A 176 22.61 36.55 -24.69
C GLY A 176 22.55 38.08 -24.79
N CYS A 177 21.41 38.71 -24.55
CA CYS A 177 21.27 40.17 -24.66
C CYS A 177 21.70 40.96 -23.41
N THR A 178 21.85 40.30 -22.25
CA THR A 178 22.28 40.97 -21.02
C THR A 178 23.78 40.80 -20.80
N ASP A 179 24.50 41.92 -20.81
CA ASP A 179 25.93 41.98 -20.50
C ASP A 179 26.19 43.19 -19.59
N SER A 180 26.32 42.93 -18.29
CA SER A 180 26.50 43.95 -17.26
C SER A 180 27.94 44.02 -16.74
N ASP A 181 28.88 43.34 -17.42
CA ASP A 181 30.24 43.05 -16.96
C ASP A 181 30.26 42.39 -15.57
N ASN A 182 29.25 41.57 -15.27
CA ASN A 182 29.15 40.87 -14.01
C ASN A 182 28.60 39.47 -14.24
N ASN A 183 29.50 38.48 -14.28
CA ASN A 183 29.12 37.11 -14.65
C ASN A 183 28.07 36.51 -13.69
N ALA A 184 28.03 36.91 -12.41
CA ALA A 184 27.01 36.46 -11.46
C ALA A 184 25.60 36.99 -11.76
N ASN A 185 25.49 38.20 -12.33
CA ASN A 185 24.21 38.79 -12.73
C ASN A 185 23.77 38.33 -14.12
N ASP A 186 24.75 38.08 -14.99
CA ASP A 186 24.50 37.82 -16.39
C ASP A 186 24.22 36.35 -16.67
N PHE A 187 24.64 35.41 -15.81
CA PHE A 187 24.47 33.96 -16.06
C PHE A 187 23.66 33.23 -14.98
N ALA A 188 22.82 32.30 -15.43
CA ALA A 188 22.15 31.31 -14.57
C ALA A 188 22.34 29.89 -15.11
N THR A 189 22.26 28.89 -14.23
CA THR A 189 22.24 27.49 -14.65
C THR A 189 20.91 27.12 -15.31
N GLY A 190 20.96 26.39 -16.41
CA GLY A 190 19.78 25.81 -17.03
C GLY A 190 20.11 24.62 -17.94
N THR A 191 19.08 23.99 -18.51
CA THR A 191 19.25 22.90 -19.49
C THR A 191 20.04 23.40 -20.70
N PRO A 192 21.06 22.67 -21.18
CA PRO A 192 21.82 23.09 -22.36
C PRO A 192 20.93 23.21 -23.62
N ALA A 193 20.80 24.42 -24.17
CA ALA A 193 20.06 24.69 -25.41
C ALA A 193 20.96 25.30 -26.53
N PRO A 194 21.92 24.54 -27.09
CA PRO A 194 22.86 25.06 -28.09
C PRO A 194 22.17 25.55 -29.38
N ARG A 195 22.60 26.69 -29.91
CA ARG A 195 22.13 27.32 -31.15
C ARG A 195 23.29 27.68 -32.05
N ASN A 196 23.18 27.30 -33.32
CA ASN A 196 24.15 27.65 -34.37
C ASN A 196 23.65 28.82 -35.22
N SER A 197 24.44 29.22 -36.23
CA SER A 197 24.15 30.34 -37.11
C SER A 197 22.90 30.19 -38.00
N ALA A 198 22.33 28.99 -38.07
CA ALA A 198 21.07 28.72 -38.76
C ALA A 198 19.83 28.93 -37.86
N SER A 199 20.03 29.16 -36.56
CA SER A 199 18.95 29.47 -35.62
C SER A 199 18.31 30.83 -35.95
N PRO A 200 17.03 31.04 -35.62
CA PRO A 200 16.40 32.35 -35.79
C PRO A 200 17.21 33.46 -35.12
N LEU A 201 17.27 34.63 -35.75
CA LEU A 201 17.95 35.79 -35.19
C LEU A 201 17.24 36.23 -33.90
N GLY A 202 17.98 36.34 -32.81
CA GLY A 202 17.53 36.95 -31.56
C GLY A 202 17.35 38.45 -31.70
N THR A 203 16.39 39.01 -30.95
CA THR A 203 16.20 40.46 -30.87
C THR A 203 16.49 40.91 -29.44
N CYS A 204 17.51 41.76 -29.25
CA CYS A 204 17.72 42.46 -27.99
C CYS A 204 16.73 43.63 -27.86
N GLY A 205 15.46 43.27 -27.72
CA GLY A 205 14.37 44.13 -27.24
C GLY A 205 13.95 43.68 -25.84
N ALA A 206 13.17 44.50 -25.14
CA ALA A 206 12.56 44.07 -23.87
C ALA A 206 11.90 42.69 -24.04
N ALA A 207 12.09 41.79 -23.08
CA ALA A 207 11.39 40.50 -23.07
C ALA A 207 9.91 40.75 -23.40
N PRO A 208 9.26 39.91 -24.24
CA PRO A 208 7.84 40.05 -24.46
C PRO A 208 7.15 40.14 -23.10
N GLY A 209 6.35 41.19 -22.91
CA GLY A 209 5.57 41.35 -21.69
C GLY A 209 4.70 40.12 -21.45
N PRO A 210 4.17 39.95 -20.23
CA PRO A 210 3.39 38.77 -19.90
C PRO A 210 2.23 38.60 -20.90
N VAL A 211 2.09 37.38 -21.42
CA VAL A 211 1.00 37.00 -22.33
C VAL A 211 -0.29 37.02 -21.53
N ALA A 212 -1.28 37.81 -21.98
CA ALA A 212 -2.61 37.73 -21.38
C ALA A 212 -3.25 36.40 -21.80
N ALA A 213 -3.52 35.53 -20.83
CA ALA A 213 -4.10 34.21 -21.07
C ALA A 213 -5.14 33.91 -19.98
N THR A 214 -6.25 33.28 -20.35
CA THR A 214 -7.20 32.70 -19.39
C THR A 214 -6.62 31.41 -18.80
N ILE A 215 -7.20 30.92 -17.70
CA ILE A 215 -6.72 29.68 -17.08
C ILE A 215 -6.85 28.48 -18.04
N PRO A 216 -7.96 28.30 -18.80
CA PRO A 216 -8.04 27.23 -19.81
C PRO A 216 -6.96 27.29 -20.90
N GLN A 217 -6.52 28.50 -21.28
CA GLN A 217 -5.43 28.67 -22.24
C GLN A 217 -4.05 28.33 -21.65
N ILE A 218 -3.89 28.49 -20.34
CA ILE A 218 -2.69 28.08 -19.61
C ILE A 218 -2.67 26.56 -19.49
N GLN A 219 -3.77 25.93 -19.10
CA GLN A 219 -3.86 24.47 -18.98
C GLN A 219 -3.75 23.78 -20.34
N GLY A 220 -4.64 24.11 -21.29
CA GLY A 220 -4.72 23.42 -22.57
C GLY A 220 -5.40 22.04 -22.47
N ARG A 221 -5.37 21.28 -23.56
CA ARG A 221 -6.06 19.97 -23.70
C ARG A 221 -5.18 18.75 -23.44
N THR A 222 -3.91 18.96 -23.14
CA THR A 222 -2.90 17.91 -22.92
C THR A 222 -2.35 18.06 -21.51
N GLY A 223 -1.77 17.01 -20.92
CA GLY A 223 -1.09 17.09 -19.61
C GLY A 223 0.23 17.86 -19.62
N THR A 224 0.34 18.87 -20.48
CA THR A 224 1.45 19.83 -20.53
C THR A 224 0.92 21.11 -21.12
N SER A 225 1.20 22.22 -20.45
CA SER A 225 0.77 23.55 -20.87
C SER A 225 1.33 23.94 -22.25
N PRO A 226 0.49 24.50 -23.15
CA PRO A 226 0.97 25.12 -24.39
C PRO A 226 1.76 26.42 -24.14
N LEU A 227 1.75 26.94 -22.91
CA LEU A 227 2.43 28.16 -22.50
C LEU A 227 3.64 27.89 -21.59
N LEU A 228 4.11 26.65 -21.51
CA LEU A 228 5.27 26.26 -20.70
C LEU A 228 6.47 27.21 -20.88
N GLY A 229 6.99 27.72 -19.77
CA GLY A 229 8.12 28.65 -19.71
C GLY A 229 7.79 30.10 -20.05
N GLN A 230 6.56 30.41 -20.48
CA GLN A 230 6.14 31.77 -20.76
C GLN A 230 5.68 32.48 -19.49
N SER A 231 5.90 33.80 -19.43
CA SER A 231 5.28 34.65 -18.42
C SER A 231 3.87 35.00 -18.88
N VAL A 232 2.87 34.76 -18.02
CA VAL A 232 1.45 34.99 -18.29
C VAL A 232 0.86 35.97 -17.29
N ARG A 233 -0.11 36.78 -17.73
CA ARG A 233 -0.99 37.57 -16.86
C ARG A 233 -2.38 36.99 -16.93
N THR A 234 -2.87 36.47 -15.80
CA THR A 234 -4.16 35.78 -15.68
C THR A 234 -4.91 36.24 -14.43
N SER A 235 -6.18 35.86 -14.33
CA SER A 235 -7.02 36.11 -13.17
C SER A 235 -8.00 34.98 -12.92
N GLY A 236 -8.34 34.74 -11.66
CA GLY A 236 -9.30 33.72 -11.25
C GLY A 236 -9.77 33.95 -9.82
N VAL A 237 -10.78 33.19 -9.41
CA VAL A 237 -11.28 33.16 -8.03
C VAL A 237 -10.49 32.11 -7.24
N VAL A 238 -9.93 32.50 -6.10
CA VAL A 238 -9.23 31.58 -5.19
C VAL A 238 -10.23 30.56 -4.65
N THR A 239 -9.99 29.27 -4.89
CA THR A 239 -10.86 28.16 -4.47
C THR A 239 -10.35 27.45 -3.23
N LEU A 240 -9.03 27.35 -3.06
CA LEU A 240 -8.39 26.72 -1.90
C LEU A 240 -7.03 27.37 -1.63
N VAL A 241 -6.71 27.62 -0.35
CA VAL A 241 -5.42 28.14 0.09
C VAL A 241 -4.63 27.02 0.78
N MET A 242 -3.38 26.82 0.37
CA MET A 242 -2.46 25.83 0.94
C MET A 242 -1.27 26.51 1.63
N GLU A 243 -0.45 25.72 2.33
CA GLU A 243 0.71 26.24 3.07
C GLU A 243 1.78 26.89 2.19
N ASN A 244 1.85 26.51 0.90
CA ASN A 244 2.89 26.92 -0.05
C ASN A 244 2.34 27.61 -1.31
N GLY A 245 1.03 27.83 -1.39
CA GLY A 245 0.37 28.35 -2.58
C GLY A 245 -1.15 28.41 -2.45
N PHE A 246 -1.85 28.59 -3.56
CA PHE A 246 -3.31 28.57 -3.60
C PHE A 246 -3.80 28.12 -4.98
N PHE A 247 -4.95 27.47 -5.01
CA PHE A 247 -5.68 27.18 -6.25
C PHE A 247 -6.58 28.36 -6.60
N MET A 248 -6.68 28.67 -7.89
CA MET A 248 -7.67 29.60 -8.42
C MET A 248 -8.31 29.05 -9.68
N GLN A 249 -9.56 29.43 -9.92
CA GLN A 249 -10.36 28.95 -11.04
C GLN A 249 -11.00 30.12 -11.81
N ASP A 250 -11.06 30.00 -13.13
CA ASP A 250 -11.76 30.96 -13.99
C ASP A 250 -13.28 30.77 -13.83
N PRO A 251 -14.03 31.77 -13.31
CA PRO A 251 -15.47 31.63 -13.11
C PRO A 251 -16.26 31.57 -14.42
N ALA A 252 -15.70 32.04 -15.53
CA ALA A 252 -16.36 31.96 -16.84
C ALA A 252 -16.04 30.65 -17.55
N GLY A 253 -14.84 30.11 -17.32
CA GLY A 253 -14.26 29.01 -18.08
C GLY A 253 -14.24 29.26 -19.58
N ASP A 254 -14.04 28.21 -20.37
CA ASP A 254 -14.19 28.26 -21.83
C ASP A 254 -15.31 27.36 -22.39
N GLY A 255 -15.92 26.54 -21.52
CA GLY A 255 -16.99 25.61 -21.85
C GLY A 255 -16.52 24.35 -22.61
N ASP A 256 -15.22 24.08 -22.64
CA ASP A 256 -14.64 22.86 -23.21
C ASP A 256 -14.35 21.86 -22.07
N GLU A 257 -15.07 20.73 -22.06
CA GLU A 257 -14.89 19.68 -21.05
C GLU A 257 -13.49 19.03 -21.10
N ALA A 258 -12.71 19.27 -22.16
CA ALA A 258 -11.36 18.74 -22.33
C ALA A 258 -10.26 19.65 -21.76
N THR A 259 -10.58 20.79 -21.15
CA THR A 259 -9.61 21.73 -20.58
C THR A 259 -9.97 22.09 -19.14
N SER A 260 -8.98 22.19 -18.28
CA SER A 260 -9.20 22.64 -16.90
C SER A 260 -9.38 24.16 -16.83
N ASP A 261 -10.36 24.58 -16.02
CA ASP A 261 -10.56 25.98 -15.64
C ASP A 261 -9.76 26.39 -14.38
N GLY A 262 -9.08 25.45 -13.74
CA GLY A 262 -8.34 25.62 -12.49
C GLY A 262 -6.83 25.60 -12.68
N VAL A 263 -6.09 26.26 -11.79
CA VAL A 263 -4.61 26.21 -11.78
C VAL A 263 -4.07 26.46 -10.38
N PHE A 264 -2.94 25.84 -10.06
CA PHE A 264 -2.21 26.10 -8.81
C PHE A 264 -1.22 27.27 -8.96
N VAL A 265 -1.17 28.14 -7.96
CA VAL A 265 -0.22 29.25 -7.87
C VAL A 265 0.74 29.00 -6.72
N TYR A 266 2.00 28.71 -7.06
CA TYR A 266 3.05 28.41 -6.09
C TYR A 266 3.73 29.69 -5.57
N THR A 267 3.62 29.92 -4.26
CA THR A 267 4.17 31.10 -3.58
C THR A 267 5.34 30.79 -2.63
N ARG A 268 5.74 29.52 -2.49
CA ARG A 268 6.76 29.00 -1.54
C ARG A 268 6.41 29.12 -0.05
N THR A 269 5.61 30.12 0.29
CA THR A 269 5.10 30.39 1.64
C THR A 269 3.61 30.59 1.57
N THR A 270 2.93 30.52 2.73
CA THR A 270 1.49 30.71 2.80
C THR A 270 1.11 32.07 2.23
N PRO A 271 0.21 32.13 1.24
CA PRO A 271 -0.15 33.38 0.58
C PRO A 271 -1.07 34.24 1.46
N THR A 272 -1.17 35.54 1.15
CA THR A 272 -2.02 36.48 1.90
C THR A 272 -3.44 36.60 1.35
N VAL A 273 -3.78 35.87 0.29
CA VAL A 273 -5.12 35.82 -0.31
C VAL A 273 -6.04 34.91 0.51
N THR A 274 -7.34 35.05 0.30
CA THR A 274 -8.37 34.23 0.96
C THR A 274 -9.27 33.58 -0.07
N THR A 275 -9.86 32.42 0.28
CA THR A 275 -10.88 31.77 -0.56
C THR A 275 -12.01 32.76 -0.90
N GLY A 276 -12.38 32.81 -2.18
CA GLY A 276 -13.38 33.75 -2.71
C GLY A 276 -12.81 35.11 -3.18
N ASP A 277 -11.52 35.36 -3.01
CA ASP A 277 -10.87 36.51 -3.66
C ASP A 277 -10.74 36.28 -5.16
N TRP A 278 -11.22 37.24 -5.97
CA TRP A 278 -10.86 37.30 -7.38
C TRP A 278 -9.53 38.02 -7.50
N VAL A 279 -8.49 37.28 -7.89
CA VAL A 279 -7.14 37.80 -8.00
C VAL A 279 -6.69 37.95 -9.45
N GLN A 280 -5.80 38.89 -9.70
CA GLN A 280 -5.03 38.98 -10.94
C GLN A 280 -3.54 39.01 -10.59
N LEU A 281 -2.73 38.27 -11.36
CA LEU A 281 -1.30 38.17 -11.16
C LEU A 281 -0.56 37.98 -12.49
N THR A 282 0.76 38.15 -12.43
CA THR A 282 1.70 37.74 -13.47
C THR A 282 2.62 36.66 -12.92
N ALA A 283 2.74 35.52 -13.59
CA ALA A 283 3.60 34.41 -13.17
C ALA A 283 4.19 33.68 -14.38
N THR A 284 5.15 32.77 -14.15
CA THR A 284 5.69 31.88 -15.19
C THR A 284 4.97 30.54 -15.13
N VAL A 285 4.59 30.01 -16.28
CA VAL A 285 3.98 28.67 -16.38
C VAL A 285 5.07 27.59 -16.32
N THR A 286 4.90 26.61 -15.46
CA THR A 286 5.84 25.50 -15.25
C THR A 286 5.10 24.18 -15.09
N GLU A 287 5.75 23.08 -15.49
CA GLU A 287 5.34 21.71 -15.20
C GLU A 287 6.07 21.21 -13.95
N TYR A 288 5.32 20.78 -12.94
CA TYR A 288 5.87 20.26 -11.69
C TYR A 288 5.74 18.74 -11.62
N ASN A 289 6.89 18.04 -11.56
CA ASN A 289 6.92 16.62 -11.25
C ASN A 289 6.86 16.42 -9.73
N VAL A 290 5.79 15.79 -9.26
CA VAL A 290 5.53 15.54 -7.83
C VAL A 290 6.42 14.46 -7.19
N GLY A 291 7.05 13.62 -8.03
CA GLY A 291 7.97 12.56 -7.60
C GLY A 291 9.44 12.92 -7.80
N ALA A 292 10.29 11.91 -7.67
CA ALA A 292 11.70 12.02 -8.02
C ALA A 292 11.88 12.27 -9.52
N SER A 293 12.97 12.93 -9.91
CA SER A 293 13.24 13.26 -11.32
C SER A 293 13.36 12.03 -12.24
N ASN A 294 13.63 10.85 -11.67
CA ASN A 294 13.73 9.56 -12.38
C ASN A 294 12.47 8.68 -12.24
N ASN A 295 11.42 9.18 -11.59
CA ASN A 295 10.15 8.49 -11.51
C ASN A 295 9.38 8.69 -12.83
N ALA A 296 9.28 7.63 -13.63
CA ALA A 296 8.66 7.70 -14.95
C ALA A 296 7.15 7.96 -14.90
N ASP A 297 6.48 7.49 -13.85
CA ASP A 297 5.04 7.62 -13.66
C ASP A 297 4.65 9.08 -13.39
N THR A 298 5.24 9.70 -12.37
CA THR A 298 4.97 11.10 -12.03
C THR A 298 5.58 12.08 -13.03
N ALA A 299 6.62 11.69 -13.79
CA ALA A 299 7.15 12.50 -14.88
C ALA A 299 6.24 12.51 -16.12
N ALA A 300 5.36 11.52 -16.27
CA ALA A 300 4.34 11.48 -17.32
C ALA A 300 3.06 12.26 -16.94
N HIS A 301 2.90 12.61 -15.66
CA HIS A 301 1.74 13.29 -15.07
C HIS A 301 2.22 14.49 -14.25
N THR A 302 2.77 15.49 -14.94
CA THR A 302 3.21 16.73 -14.29
C THR A 302 2.02 17.65 -14.01
N VAL A 303 2.11 18.43 -12.93
CA VAL A 303 1.08 19.41 -12.59
C VAL A 303 1.41 20.76 -13.22
N THR A 304 0.45 21.38 -13.90
CA THR A 304 0.63 22.75 -14.41
C THR A 304 0.51 23.75 -13.26
N GLU A 305 1.60 24.45 -12.96
CA GLU A 305 1.63 25.48 -11.90
C GLU A 305 2.14 26.84 -12.38
N LEU A 306 1.71 27.89 -11.68
CA LEU A 306 2.17 29.26 -11.86
C LEU A 306 3.18 29.64 -10.79
N THR A 307 4.43 29.85 -11.20
CA THR A 307 5.54 30.14 -10.29
C THR A 307 6.03 31.59 -10.36
N GLY A 308 6.63 32.05 -9.26
CA GLY A 308 7.16 33.41 -9.15
C GLY A 308 6.10 34.51 -9.35
N PRO A 309 4.91 34.44 -8.71
CA PRO A 309 3.86 35.42 -8.92
C PRO A 309 4.31 36.83 -8.53
N THR A 310 4.02 37.77 -9.41
CA THR A 310 4.24 39.21 -9.27
C THR A 310 2.96 39.96 -9.61
N ALA A 311 2.87 41.24 -9.24
CA ALA A 311 1.68 42.06 -9.50
C ALA A 311 0.36 41.44 -9.01
N LEU A 312 0.42 40.60 -7.96
CA LEU A 312 -0.76 39.99 -7.35
C LEU A 312 -1.65 41.08 -6.76
N SER A 313 -2.90 41.13 -7.21
CA SER A 313 -3.89 42.11 -6.78
C SER A 313 -5.25 41.44 -6.58
N VAL A 314 -5.92 41.75 -5.48
CA VAL A 314 -7.32 41.35 -5.23
C VAL A 314 -8.23 42.36 -5.91
N LEU A 315 -8.99 41.92 -6.91
CA LEU A 315 -9.93 42.73 -7.67
C LEU A 315 -11.29 42.86 -6.95
N SER A 316 -11.72 41.77 -6.30
CA SER A 316 -12.92 41.72 -5.46
C SER A 316 -12.84 40.52 -4.50
N SER A 317 -13.71 40.48 -3.48
CA SER A 317 -13.76 39.42 -2.47
C SER A 317 -15.19 38.90 -2.31
N GLY A 318 -15.35 37.70 -1.74
CA GLY A 318 -16.65 37.07 -1.51
C GLY A 318 -17.28 36.47 -2.78
N ASN A 319 -16.46 36.17 -3.80
CA ASN A 319 -16.88 35.47 -5.00
C ASN A 319 -17.05 33.97 -4.70
N THR A 320 -17.88 33.30 -5.49
CA THR A 320 -18.16 31.87 -5.34
C THR A 320 -18.00 31.16 -6.69
N ILE A 321 -17.33 30.02 -6.67
CA ILE A 321 -17.34 29.05 -7.77
C ILE A 321 -18.33 27.94 -7.41
N THR A 322 -19.20 27.56 -8.34
CA THR A 322 -20.06 26.38 -8.16
C THR A 322 -19.22 25.14 -8.47
N PRO A 323 -19.04 24.20 -7.54
CA PRO A 323 -18.28 22.98 -7.80
C PRO A 323 -18.86 22.20 -8.98
N LEU A 324 -18.00 21.70 -9.87
CA LEU A 324 -18.40 20.81 -10.95
C LEU A 324 -18.69 19.42 -10.39
N VAL A 325 -19.82 18.83 -10.74
CA VAL A 325 -20.11 17.44 -10.35
C VAL A 325 -19.33 16.50 -11.26
N VAL A 326 -18.42 15.72 -10.67
CA VAL A 326 -17.63 14.70 -11.36
C VAL A 326 -18.12 13.32 -10.95
N THR A 327 -18.25 12.42 -11.93
CA THR A 327 -18.69 11.04 -11.72
C THR A 327 -17.52 10.11 -11.96
N LEU A 328 -17.32 9.17 -11.03
CA LEU A 328 -16.45 8.01 -11.20
C LEU A 328 -17.33 6.77 -11.50
N PRO A 329 -16.82 5.71 -12.14
CA PRO A 329 -15.47 5.61 -12.71
C PRO A 329 -15.24 6.57 -13.88
N GLU A 330 -14.00 6.98 -14.08
CA GLU A 330 -13.52 7.64 -15.29
C GLU A 330 -13.88 6.84 -16.54
N ALA A 331 -14.03 7.50 -17.70
CA ALA A 331 -14.30 6.76 -18.94
C ALA A 331 -13.02 6.07 -19.43
N VAL A 332 -11.89 6.75 -19.30
CA VAL A 332 -10.53 6.26 -19.53
C VAL A 332 -9.69 6.61 -18.31
N ASN A 333 -8.73 5.77 -17.94
CA ASN A 333 -7.80 6.10 -16.86
C ASN A 333 -7.09 7.43 -17.17
N ASP A 334 -6.89 8.26 -16.14
CA ASP A 334 -6.28 9.59 -16.22
C ASP A 334 -7.14 10.68 -16.88
N ASP A 335 -8.44 10.43 -17.08
CA ASP A 335 -9.41 11.43 -17.50
C ASP A 335 -9.59 12.57 -16.47
N LEU A 336 -9.22 12.34 -15.20
CA LEU A 336 -9.25 13.38 -14.15
C LEU A 336 -8.29 14.54 -14.41
N GLU A 337 -7.32 14.39 -15.32
CA GLU A 337 -6.41 15.47 -15.77
C GLU A 337 -7.16 16.74 -16.19
N ARG A 338 -8.28 16.58 -16.90
CA ARG A 338 -9.08 17.73 -17.38
C ARG A 338 -9.73 18.55 -16.27
N TYR A 339 -9.66 18.08 -15.03
CA TYR A 339 -10.15 18.77 -13.85
C TYR A 339 -9.03 19.28 -12.94
N GLU A 340 -7.75 19.17 -13.33
CA GLU A 340 -6.60 19.60 -12.53
C GLU A 340 -6.78 21.03 -11.97
N GLY A 341 -6.73 21.19 -10.65
CA GLY A 341 -6.89 22.49 -9.99
C GLY A 341 -8.33 23.03 -9.95
N MET A 342 -9.32 22.31 -10.50
CA MET A 342 -10.73 22.70 -10.45
C MET A 342 -11.39 22.27 -9.14
N LEU A 343 -12.31 23.11 -8.67
CA LEU A 343 -13.23 22.79 -7.60
C LEU A 343 -14.34 21.85 -8.09
N VAL A 344 -14.38 20.64 -7.53
CA VAL A 344 -15.33 19.58 -7.91
C VAL A 344 -16.10 19.04 -6.72
N THR A 345 -17.24 18.40 -6.99
CA THR A 345 -17.95 17.52 -6.06
C THR A 345 -18.01 16.11 -6.66
N LEU A 346 -17.41 15.16 -5.95
CA LEU A 346 -17.60 13.73 -6.20
C LEU A 346 -18.83 13.24 -5.45
N GLN A 347 -19.77 12.65 -6.19
CA GLN A 347 -20.97 12.05 -5.61
C GLN A 347 -20.72 10.57 -5.29
N GLY A 348 -21.13 10.17 -4.09
CA GLY A 348 -20.95 8.83 -3.55
C GLY A 348 -22.16 7.90 -3.73
N PRO A 349 -22.17 6.75 -3.04
CA PRO A 349 -21.26 6.42 -1.93
C PRO A 349 -19.81 6.20 -2.39
N LEU A 350 -18.88 6.85 -1.69
CA LEU A 350 -17.43 6.65 -1.79
C LEU A 350 -17.00 5.76 -0.62
N THR A 351 -16.36 4.64 -0.93
CA THR A 351 -15.92 3.65 0.07
C THR A 351 -14.43 3.78 0.32
N VAL A 352 -14.02 3.75 1.59
CA VAL A 352 -12.61 3.67 1.95
C VAL A 352 -12.05 2.33 1.47
N SER A 353 -11.06 2.38 0.59
CA SER A 353 -10.36 1.22 0.05
C SER A 353 -9.01 1.01 0.73
N GLN A 354 -8.34 2.07 1.16
CA GLN A 354 -7.07 2.00 1.92
C GLN A 354 -6.92 3.17 2.88
N ASN A 355 -6.35 2.89 4.05
CA ASN A 355 -6.11 3.84 5.14
C ASN A 355 -4.67 3.78 5.69
N TYR A 356 -3.75 3.08 5.00
CA TYR A 356 -2.37 2.88 5.46
C TYR A 356 -1.59 4.20 5.62
N PHE A 357 -1.82 5.18 4.73
CA PHE A 357 -1.17 6.48 4.75
C PHE A 357 -1.89 7.53 5.59
N GLN A 358 -3.07 7.23 6.12
CA GLN A 358 -3.92 8.18 6.88
C GLN A 358 -3.15 8.84 8.01
N GLY A 359 -2.49 8.02 8.83
CA GLY A 359 -1.77 8.51 10.00
C GLY A 359 -0.51 9.29 9.68
N ARG A 360 0.16 8.94 8.58
CA ARG A 360 1.48 9.46 8.25
C ARG A 360 1.41 10.67 7.34
N TYR A 361 0.49 10.70 6.39
CA TYR A 361 0.41 11.69 5.33
C TYR A 361 -0.98 12.32 5.21
N GLY A 362 -1.94 11.95 6.05
CA GLY A 362 -3.30 12.48 5.93
C GLY A 362 -4.00 12.01 4.66
N GLU A 363 -3.63 10.84 4.12
CA GLU A 363 -4.16 10.32 2.86
C GLU A 363 -5.01 9.06 3.04
N VAL A 364 -6.16 9.01 2.36
CA VAL A 364 -7.08 7.86 2.33
C VAL A 364 -7.51 7.60 0.90
N THR A 365 -7.35 6.38 0.40
CA THR A 365 -7.84 6.00 -0.93
C THR A 365 -9.32 5.67 -0.85
N LEU A 366 -10.13 6.36 -1.66
CA LEU A 366 -11.56 6.13 -1.82
C LEU A 366 -11.84 5.44 -3.16
N SER A 367 -12.95 4.72 -3.25
CA SER A 367 -13.45 4.18 -4.51
C SER A 367 -14.97 4.23 -4.60
N VAL A 368 -15.51 4.45 -5.81
CA VAL A 368 -16.95 4.28 -6.06
C VAL A 368 -17.29 2.83 -6.34
N GLY A 369 -18.54 2.42 -6.06
CA GLY A 369 -19.00 1.05 -6.30
C GLY A 369 -18.52 0.02 -5.28
N GLY A 370 -18.18 0.47 -4.07
CA GLY A 370 -17.65 -0.37 -2.99
C GLY A 370 -16.12 -0.53 -3.07
N ARG A 371 -15.56 -1.34 -2.17
CA ARG A 371 -14.11 -1.61 -2.12
C ARG A 371 -13.53 -2.17 -3.42
N MET A 372 -12.23 -1.96 -3.60
CA MET A 372 -11.46 -2.63 -4.63
C MET A 372 -11.10 -4.07 -4.27
N GLU A 373 -11.05 -4.92 -5.29
CA GLU A 373 -10.66 -6.32 -5.15
C GLU A 373 -9.37 -6.54 -5.92
N THR A 374 -8.43 -7.28 -5.34
CA THR A 374 -7.20 -7.66 -6.02
C THR A 374 -7.55 -8.55 -7.22
N PRO A 375 -7.14 -8.21 -8.46
CA PRO A 375 -7.59 -8.96 -9.63
C PRO A 375 -7.32 -10.46 -9.60
N THR A 376 -6.14 -10.86 -9.10
CA THR A 376 -5.74 -12.27 -8.94
C THR A 376 -6.40 -12.99 -7.76
N ASN A 377 -7.28 -12.32 -7.01
CA ASN A 377 -8.20 -12.96 -6.08
C ASN A 377 -9.42 -13.55 -6.81
N ARG A 378 -9.82 -12.94 -7.93
CA ARG A 378 -11.02 -13.34 -8.68
C ARG A 378 -10.74 -14.04 -10.00
N TYR A 379 -9.70 -13.62 -10.71
CA TYR A 379 -9.38 -14.09 -12.05
C TYR A 379 -7.96 -14.64 -12.12
N ARG A 380 -7.70 -15.53 -13.08
CA ARG A 380 -6.36 -16.09 -13.26
C ARG A 380 -5.36 -14.98 -13.65
N PRO A 381 -4.10 -15.06 -13.19
CA PRO A 381 -3.04 -14.12 -13.55
C PRO A 381 -2.91 -13.89 -15.05
N GLY A 382 -2.73 -12.64 -15.46
CA GLY A 382 -2.56 -12.25 -16.86
C GLY A 382 -3.77 -12.48 -17.78
N SER A 383 -4.94 -12.87 -17.24
CA SER A 383 -6.17 -12.98 -18.04
C SER A 383 -6.75 -11.63 -18.41
N ASP A 384 -7.52 -11.56 -19.51
CA ASP A 384 -8.20 -10.35 -19.95
C ASP A 384 -9.15 -9.82 -18.85
N GLU A 385 -9.80 -10.71 -18.08
CA GLU A 385 -10.66 -10.34 -16.97
C GLU A 385 -9.87 -9.75 -15.79
N ALA A 386 -8.67 -10.25 -15.51
CA ALA A 386 -7.80 -9.67 -14.47
C ALA A 386 -7.31 -8.28 -14.87
N LEU A 387 -6.92 -8.10 -16.13
CA LEU A 387 -6.51 -6.79 -16.67
C LEU A 387 -7.68 -5.80 -16.68
N ALA A 388 -8.88 -6.25 -17.05
CA ALA A 388 -10.08 -5.42 -17.04
C ALA A 388 -10.48 -4.98 -15.62
N LEU A 389 -10.33 -5.85 -14.62
CA LEU A 389 -10.59 -5.48 -13.22
C LEU A 389 -9.52 -4.54 -12.66
N ALA A 390 -8.26 -4.67 -13.09
CA ALA A 390 -7.20 -3.73 -12.74
C ALA A 390 -7.50 -2.32 -13.31
N ASP A 391 -7.88 -2.24 -14.59
CA ASP A 391 -8.33 -0.99 -15.23
C ASP A 391 -9.57 -0.40 -14.53
N GLU A 392 -10.57 -1.22 -14.21
CA GLU A 392 -11.77 -0.78 -13.50
C GLU A 392 -11.41 -0.19 -12.12
N ASN A 393 -10.49 -0.83 -11.38
CA ASN A 393 -10.04 -0.33 -10.08
C ASN A 393 -9.32 1.02 -10.22
N ALA A 394 -8.46 1.19 -11.23
CA ALA A 394 -7.74 2.43 -11.49
C ALA A 394 -8.71 3.58 -11.81
N ARG A 395 -9.65 3.37 -12.72
CA ARG A 395 -10.64 4.40 -13.13
C ARG A 395 -11.63 4.81 -12.04
N ARG A 396 -11.77 4.06 -10.95
CA ARG A 396 -12.82 4.28 -9.96
C ARG A 396 -12.31 4.69 -8.58
N ARG A 397 -11.01 4.93 -8.46
CA ARG A 397 -10.37 5.35 -7.21
C ARG A 397 -10.02 6.84 -7.26
N ILE A 398 -9.83 7.41 -6.08
CA ILE A 398 -9.24 8.74 -5.89
C ILE A 398 -8.65 8.81 -4.48
N ILE A 399 -7.58 9.59 -4.30
CA ILE A 399 -7.02 9.83 -2.96
C ILE A 399 -7.68 11.05 -2.33
N LEU A 400 -8.27 10.87 -1.16
CA LEU A 400 -8.66 11.97 -0.28
C LEU A 400 -7.44 12.42 0.52
N ASP A 401 -7.10 13.70 0.42
CA ASP A 401 -5.92 14.33 1.03
C ASP A 401 -6.38 15.41 2.03
N ASP A 402 -5.58 15.64 3.08
CA ASP A 402 -5.88 16.61 4.14
C ASP A 402 -5.42 18.04 3.81
N GLY A 403 -4.77 18.25 2.66
CA GLY A 403 -4.28 19.54 2.22
C GLY A 403 -3.01 20.00 2.91
N SER A 404 -2.31 19.10 3.61
CA SER A 404 -1.07 19.38 4.33
C SER A 404 0.11 18.58 3.80
N SER A 405 1.28 19.22 3.75
CA SER A 405 2.54 18.52 3.47
C SER A 405 3.18 17.90 4.72
N LEU A 406 2.52 18.03 5.88
CA LEU A 406 3.04 17.57 7.16
C LEU A 406 2.98 16.06 7.29
N GLN A 407 4.05 15.48 7.82
CA GLN A 407 4.01 14.10 8.29
C GLN A 407 3.45 14.02 9.70
N ASN A 408 2.60 13.02 9.93
CA ASN A 408 1.92 12.75 11.21
C ASN A 408 1.04 13.94 11.65
N PRO A 409 0.09 14.37 10.81
CA PRO A 409 -0.80 15.49 11.09
C PRO A 409 -1.49 15.35 12.46
N ASN A 410 -1.68 16.49 13.12
CA ASN A 410 -2.31 16.60 14.43
C ASN A 410 -3.38 17.70 14.40
N PRO A 411 -4.68 17.35 14.54
CA PRO A 411 -5.22 16.00 14.78
C PRO A 411 -5.04 15.07 13.58
N THR A 412 -5.11 13.74 13.82
CA THR A 412 -5.08 12.74 12.74
C THR A 412 -6.32 12.90 11.83
N PRO A 413 -6.14 13.15 10.52
CA PRO A 413 -7.23 13.36 9.59
C PRO A 413 -8.16 12.16 9.47
N PHE A 414 -9.43 12.45 9.18
CA PHE A 414 -10.47 11.47 8.85
C PHE A 414 -10.74 10.39 9.91
N ILE A 415 -10.23 10.57 11.13
CA ILE A 415 -10.49 9.64 12.21
C ILE A 415 -11.98 9.71 12.60
N GLY A 416 -12.64 8.55 12.60
CA GLY A 416 -14.09 8.45 12.75
C GLY A 416 -14.51 7.87 14.10
N VAL A 417 -15.69 7.25 14.09
CA VAL A 417 -16.29 6.54 15.23
C VAL A 417 -15.29 5.50 15.79
N ASP A 418 -15.25 5.35 17.11
CA ASP A 418 -14.32 4.50 17.86
C ASP A 418 -12.83 4.84 17.67
N ASN A 419 -12.53 6.09 17.30
CA ASN A 419 -11.17 6.57 17.02
C ASN A 419 -10.44 5.71 15.95
N THR A 420 -11.17 5.31 14.90
CA THR A 420 -10.61 4.58 13.75
C THR A 420 -11.34 4.98 12.46
N LEU A 421 -10.71 4.72 11.32
CA LEU A 421 -11.34 4.80 10.00
C LEU A 421 -11.24 3.43 9.32
N ARG A 422 -12.40 2.78 9.19
CA ARG A 422 -12.59 1.46 8.57
C ARG A 422 -12.21 1.50 7.10
N ALA A 423 -11.37 0.61 6.55
CA ALA A 423 -11.64 0.23 5.16
C ALA A 423 -13.07 -0.32 5.09
N GLY A 424 -13.82 0.00 4.03
CA GLY A 424 -15.26 -0.27 3.93
C GLY A 424 -16.18 0.79 4.56
N ASP A 425 -15.67 1.71 5.39
CA ASP A 425 -16.46 2.88 5.81
C ASP A 425 -16.78 3.74 4.58
N THR A 426 -17.89 4.49 4.61
CA THR A 426 -18.35 5.24 3.42
C THR A 426 -18.60 6.72 3.70
N THR A 427 -18.54 7.54 2.66
CA THR A 427 -19.02 8.93 2.69
C THR A 427 -19.88 9.22 1.46
N THR A 428 -20.86 10.11 1.60
CA THR A 428 -21.87 10.35 0.56
C THR A 428 -21.37 11.27 -0.55
N SER A 429 -20.42 12.14 -0.25
CA SER A 429 -19.88 13.10 -1.21
C SER A 429 -18.62 13.76 -0.65
N VAL A 430 -17.69 14.11 -1.53
CA VAL A 430 -16.52 14.94 -1.19
C VAL A 430 -16.53 16.14 -2.13
N THR A 431 -16.36 17.33 -1.58
CA THR A 431 -16.15 18.56 -2.36
C THR A 431 -14.74 19.07 -2.07
N GLY A 432 -13.97 19.28 -3.13
CA GLY A 432 -12.54 19.51 -3.05
C GLY A 432 -11.96 20.01 -4.36
N VAL A 433 -10.68 20.38 -4.33
CA VAL A 433 -9.93 20.69 -5.56
C VAL A 433 -9.22 19.42 -6.04
N VAL A 434 -9.32 19.11 -7.34
CA VAL A 434 -8.56 17.98 -7.93
C VAL A 434 -7.10 18.39 -8.06
N ASP A 435 -6.21 17.47 -7.71
CA ASP A 435 -4.76 17.63 -7.75
C ASP A 435 -4.13 16.30 -8.18
N TYR A 436 -2.82 16.27 -8.42
CA TYR A 436 -2.08 15.05 -8.69
C TYR A 436 -0.90 14.94 -7.72
N GLY A 437 -0.64 13.75 -7.19
CA GLY A 437 0.42 13.60 -6.20
C GLY A 437 0.87 12.16 -6.00
N LEU A 438 1.89 11.97 -5.16
CA LEU A 438 2.32 10.63 -4.76
C LEU A 438 1.17 9.92 -4.02
N ALA A 439 0.95 8.66 -4.39
CA ALA A 439 0.02 7.73 -3.74
C ALA A 439 0.72 6.81 -2.73
N THR A 440 1.99 7.10 -2.43
CA THR A 440 2.87 6.27 -1.63
C THR A 440 3.81 7.11 -0.77
N SER A 441 4.47 6.48 0.19
CA SER A 441 5.49 7.12 1.03
C SER A 441 6.84 7.35 0.32
N SER A 442 7.02 6.87 -0.91
CA SER A 442 8.28 6.97 -1.66
C SER A 442 8.14 7.94 -2.82
N ASN A 443 9.12 8.83 -2.99
CA ASN A 443 9.15 9.73 -4.15
C ASN A 443 9.43 9.00 -5.48
N THR A 444 9.83 7.73 -5.45
CA THR A 444 9.91 6.87 -6.64
C THR A 444 8.72 5.92 -6.80
N GLY A 445 7.71 6.03 -5.92
CA GLY A 445 6.51 5.20 -5.98
C GLY A 445 5.45 5.77 -6.94
N ALA A 446 4.30 5.12 -7.01
CA ALA A 446 3.20 5.53 -7.89
C ALA A 446 2.62 6.90 -7.49
N GLY A 447 2.16 7.65 -8.49
CA GLY A 447 1.27 8.79 -8.34
C GLY A 447 -0.19 8.41 -8.58
N ASP A 448 -1.10 9.28 -8.18
CA ASP A 448 -2.53 9.19 -8.51
C ASP A 448 -3.21 10.56 -8.33
N TYR A 449 -4.42 10.70 -8.86
CA TYR A 449 -5.23 11.88 -8.64
C TYR A 449 -5.74 11.97 -7.20
N LYS A 450 -5.70 13.19 -6.68
CA LYS A 450 -6.09 13.57 -5.33
C LYS A 450 -7.28 14.50 -5.34
N ILE A 451 -8.02 14.52 -4.24
CA ILE A 451 -8.99 15.55 -3.92
C ILE A 451 -8.63 16.21 -2.59
N GLN A 452 -8.29 17.50 -2.69
CA GLN A 452 -8.01 18.37 -1.56
C GLN A 452 -9.33 18.85 -0.96
N ALA A 453 -9.78 18.23 0.12
CA ALA A 453 -11.12 18.51 0.67
C ALA A 453 -11.23 19.93 1.23
N LEU A 454 -12.32 20.63 0.89
CA LEU A 454 -12.59 21.99 1.40
C LEU A 454 -13.08 21.97 2.86
N GLU A 455 -13.79 20.92 3.23
CA GLU A 455 -14.43 20.76 4.52
C GLU A 455 -14.11 19.39 5.11
N PRO A 456 -14.16 19.22 6.45
CA PRO A 456 -13.96 17.93 7.07
C PRO A 456 -14.89 16.85 6.51
N VAL A 457 -14.31 15.77 5.99
CA VAL A 457 -15.07 14.62 5.47
C VAL A 457 -15.53 13.74 6.61
N ILE A 458 -16.83 13.44 6.65
CA ILE A 458 -17.45 12.59 7.66
C ILE A 458 -17.74 11.22 7.04
N PHE A 459 -17.31 10.17 7.73
CA PHE A 459 -17.53 8.78 7.34
C PHE A 459 -18.63 8.11 8.18
N SER A 460 -19.46 7.30 7.53
CA SER A 460 -20.40 6.36 8.13
C SER A 460 -19.70 5.02 8.40
N ARG A 461 -19.98 4.44 9.57
CA ARG A 461 -19.49 3.10 9.96
C ARG A 461 -20.43 2.04 9.41
N ASP A 462 -20.26 1.71 8.13
CA ASP A 462 -21.04 0.66 7.46
C ASP A 462 -20.37 -0.72 7.62
N ASN A 463 -19.04 -0.75 7.69
CA ASN A 463 -18.28 -1.94 8.08
C ASN A 463 -18.12 -1.99 9.60
N ALA A 464 -19.07 -2.59 10.32
CA ALA A 464 -19.02 -2.67 11.78
C ALA A 464 -18.02 -3.72 12.30
N ARG A 465 -17.43 -3.41 13.46
CA ARG A 465 -16.58 -4.32 14.23
C ARG A 465 -17.44 -5.43 14.87
N THR A 466 -17.01 -6.69 14.83
CA THR A 466 -17.62 -7.82 15.55
C THR A 466 -16.74 -8.33 16.69
N GLU A 467 -17.33 -8.61 17.85
CA GLU A 467 -16.60 -9.06 19.05
C GLU A 467 -15.91 -10.43 18.91
N ALA A 468 -16.37 -11.28 17.99
CA ALA A 468 -15.84 -12.62 17.73
C ALA A 468 -16.13 -13.05 16.27
N PRO A 469 -15.40 -14.04 15.72
CA PRO A 469 -15.77 -14.67 14.46
C PRO A 469 -17.12 -15.39 14.58
N VAL A 470 -17.93 -15.30 13.53
CA VAL A 470 -19.22 -16.00 13.43
C VAL A 470 -19.11 -17.15 12.43
N THR A 471 -19.07 -18.37 12.95
CA THR A 471 -19.12 -19.63 12.19
C THR A 471 -20.42 -20.39 12.47
N VAL A 472 -20.90 -21.13 11.48
CA VAL A 472 -22.14 -21.93 11.59
C VAL A 472 -21.84 -23.43 11.75
N GLY A 473 -22.46 -24.04 12.76
CA GLY A 473 -22.39 -25.48 13.02
C GLY A 473 -20.99 -25.96 13.45
N GLY A 474 -20.78 -27.29 13.38
CA GLY A 474 -19.54 -27.95 13.78
C GLY A 474 -19.41 -28.14 15.29
N ASN A 475 -18.64 -29.16 15.69
CA ASN A 475 -18.30 -29.45 17.09
C ASN A 475 -16.86 -29.06 17.46
N LEU A 476 -16.04 -28.75 16.45
CA LEU A 476 -14.67 -28.28 16.63
C LEU A 476 -14.43 -27.04 15.79
N LYS A 477 -13.61 -26.14 16.32
CA LYS A 477 -13.15 -24.94 15.63
C LYS A 477 -11.64 -25.01 15.45
N VAL A 478 -11.17 -24.85 14.23
CA VAL A 478 -9.74 -24.69 13.91
C VAL A 478 -9.50 -23.33 13.28
N ALA A 479 -8.31 -22.76 13.47
CA ALA A 479 -7.99 -21.44 12.94
C ALA A 479 -6.51 -21.29 12.58
N SER A 480 -6.19 -20.28 11.78
CA SER A 480 -4.82 -19.78 11.61
C SER A 480 -4.78 -18.28 11.80
N PHE A 481 -3.66 -17.79 12.33
CA PHE A 481 -3.47 -16.38 12.56
C PHE A 481 -1.99 -15.98 12.35
N ASN A 482 -1.74 -15.11 11.36
CA ASN A 482 -0.45 -14.42 11.25
C ASN A 482 -0.42 -13.33 12.33
N VAL A 483 0.52 -13.41 13.27
CA VAL A 483 0.60 -12.52 14.43
C VAL A 483 1.59 -11.36 14.26
N LEU A 484 1.99 -11.05 13.03
CA LEU A 484 2.81 -9.90 12.65
C LEU A 484 4.13 -9.81 13.44
N ASN A 485 5.05 -10.72 13.16
CA ASN A 485 6.37 -10.80 13.80
C ASN A 485 6.29 -10.74 15.35
N PHE A 486 5.69 -11.75 15.98
CA PHE A 486 5.66 -11.84 17.44
C PHE A 486 7.02 -12.29 18.00
N PHE A 487 7.84 -11.32 18.39
CA PHE A 487 9.20 -11.52 18.89
C PHE A 487 9.32 -11.18 20.37
N THR A 488 9.98 -12.06 21.09
CA THR A 488 10.41 -11.87 22.48
C THR A 488 11.82 -11.30 22.61
N THR A 489 12.53 -11.13 21.49
CA THR A 489 13.79 -10.39 21.38
C THR A 489 13.57 -9.20 20.46
N PHE A 490 13.82 -8.00 20.96
CA PHE A 490 13.49 -6.77 20.26
C PHE A 490 14.65 -6.27 19.39
N THR A 491 14.35 -5.30 18.52
CA THR A 491 15.33 -4.72 17.58
C THR A 491 16.47 -3.97 18.28
N ASP A 492 16.31 -3.61 19.56
CA ASP A 492 17.36 -3.02 20.40
C ASP A 492 18.25 -4.06 21.11
N GLY A 493 17.98 -5.35 20.91
CA GLY A 493 18.70 -6.47 21.52
C GLY A 493 18.31 -6.77 22.97
N SER A 494 17.28 -6.13 23.51
CA SER A 494 16.66 -6.51 24.78
C SER A 494 15.58 -7.59 24.57
N THR A 495 15.15 -8.24 25.66
CA THR A 495 14.14 -9.31 25.60
C THR A 495 12.96 -9.09 26.54
N ALA A 496 11.87 -9.81 26.28
CA ALA A 496 10.69 -9.85 27.13
C ALA A 496 10.98 -10.27 28.58
N ASP A 497 12.04 -11.07 28.79
CA ASP A 497 12.47 -11.53 30.12
C ASP A 497 13.54 -10.61 30.75
N GLY A 498 13.79 -9.43 30.18
CA GLY A 498 14.68 -8.41 30.73
C GLY A 498 16.18 -8.65 30.48
N GLN A 499 16.54 -9.50 29.52
CA GLN A 499 17.93 -9.67 29.09
C GLN A 499 18.31 -8.55 28.10
N SER A 500 19.62 -8.34 27.90
CA SER A 500 20.17 -7.39 26.92
C SER A 500 21.30 -8.02 26.11
N GLY A 501 21.64 -7.39 24.98
CA GLY A 501 22.70 -7.86 24.08
C GLY A 501 22.36 -9.13 23.30
N GLN A 502 21.07 -9.46 23.18
CA GLN A 502 20.57 -10.61 22.44
C GLN A 502 20.36 -10.27 20.96
N GLY A 503 20.13 -11.30 20.14
CA GLY A 503 19.82 -11.15 18.72
C GLY A 503 18.96 -12.31 18.22
N CYS A 504 18.47 -12.17 16.99
CA CYS A 504 17.62 -13.16 16.36
C CYS A 504 18.41 -13.92 15.28
N SER A 505 18.15 -15.23 15.18
CA SER A 505 18.78 -16.07 14.16
C SER A 505 18.13 -15.85 12.81
N LEU A 506 18.92 -15.63 11.76
CA LEU A 506 18.48 -15.60 10.37
C LEU A 506 19.59 -16.19 9.50
N ASP A 507 19.32 -17.32 8.85
CA ASP A 507 20.24 -18.04 7.96
C ASP A 507 21.63 -18.26 8.59
N GLY A 508 21.64 -18.65 9.86
CA GLY A 508 22.85 -18.96 10.62
C GLY A 508 23.59 -17.74 11.20
N SER A 509 23.13 -16.51 10.92
CA SER A 509 23.62 -15.29 11.55
C SER A 509 22.75 -14.90 12.75
N VAL A 510 23.35 -14.36 13.80
CA VAL A 510 22.62 -13.87 14.98
C VAL A 510 22.95 -12.40 15.22
N SER A 511 21.95 -11.52 15.14
CA SER A 511 22.11 -10.10 15.43
C SER A 511 20.78 -9.46 15.86
N ALA A 512 20.83 -8.31 16.55
CA ALA A 512 19.62 -7.54 16.85
C ALA A 512 18.92 -7.01 15.58
N GLY A 513 19.69 -6.73 14.52
CA GLY A 513 19.15 -6.32 13.21
C GLY A 513 18.37 -7.42 12.48
N ASN A 514 18.50 -8.68 12.90
CA ASN A 514 17.69 -9.78 12.40
C ASN A 514 16.33 -9.88 13.12
N CYS A 515 16.15 -9.17 14.25
CA CYS A 515 14.90 -9.16 14.98
C CYS A 515 13.85 -8.31 14.25
N ARG A 516 12.58 -8.67 14.42
CA ARG A 516 11.43 -8.03 13.77
C ARG A 516 10.34 -7.78 14.83
N GLY A 517 9.27 -7.09 14.45
CA GLY A 517 8.14 -6.84 15.35
C GLY A 517 8.40 -5.69 16.33
N ALA A 518 7.95 -5.85 17.58
CA ALA A 518 8.10 -4.84 18.62
C ALA A 518 9.56 -4.41 18.85
N SER A 519 9.78 -3.10 18.97
CA SER A 519 11.11 -2.51 19.17
C SER A 519 11.53 -2.48 20.63
N ASN A 520 10.59 -2.65 21.55
CA ASN A 520 10.81 -2.60 23.00
C ASN A 520 9.69 -3.33 23.76
N ILE A 521 9.84 -3.45 25.08
CA ILE A 521 8.89 -4.15 25.96
C ILE A 521 7.48 -3.52 26.00
N ALA A 522 7.38 -2.20 25.81
CA ALA A 522 6.09 -1.52 25.86
C ALA A 522 5.25 -1.86 24.63
N GLU A 523 5.85 -1.80 23.45
CA GLU A 523 5.24 -2.26 22.19
C GLU A 523 4.92 -3.76 22.23
N PHE A 524 5.84 -4.58 22.75
CA PHE A 524 5.61 -6.02 22.88
C PHE A 524 4.40 -6.33 23.75
N THR A 525 4.26 -5.63 24.88
CA THR A 525 3.11 -5.81 25.77
C THR A 525 1.80 -5.43 25.04
N ARG A 526 1.81 -4.32 24.30
CA ARG A 526 0.66 -3.88 23.50
C ARG A 526 0.29 -4.89 22.42
N GLN A 527 1.28 -5.39 21.69
CA GLN A 527 1.10 -6.40 20.65
C GLN A 527 0.50 -7.69 21.25
N ARG A 528 1.11 -8.20 22.33
CA ARG A 528 0.67 -9.40 23.03
C ARG A 528 -0.76 -9.28 23.54
N ASP A 529 -1.13 -8.16 24.15
CA ASP A 529 -2.47 -7.96 24.70
C ASP A 529 -3.54 -8.02 23.60
N LYS A 530 -3.29 -7.40 22.43
CA LYS A 530 -4.18 -7.47 21.28
C LYS A 530 -4.29 -8.88 20.70
N ILE A 531 -3.16 -9.58 20.51
CA ILE A 531 -3.14 -10.97 20.01
C ILE A 531 -3.88 -11.91 20.98
N VAL A 532 -3.65 -11.77 22.29
CA VAL A 532 -4.35 -12.54 23.33
C VAL A 532 -5.86 -12.27 23.30
N ALA A 533 -6.27 -11.01 23.10
CA ALA A 533 -7.68 -10.68 22.92
C ALA A 533 -8.28 -11.35 21.67
N ALA A 534 -7.56 -11.33 20.54
CA ALA A 534 -7.99 -11.99 19.32
C ALA A 534 -8.12 -13.52 19.49
N ILE A 535 -7.10 -14.19 20.01
CA ILE A 535 -7.13 -15.66 20.20
C ILE A 535 -8.23 -16.07 21.19
N ALA A 536 -8.40 -15.33 22.29
CA ALA A 536 -9.46 -15.60 23.26
C ALA A 536 -10.87 -15.47 22.65
N ALA A 537 -11.08 -14.52 21.73
CA ALA A 537 -12.36 -14.35 21.04
C ALA A 537 -12.56 -15.38 19.91
N ILE A 538 -11.49 -15.77 19.20
CA ILE A 538 -11.54 -16.86 18.21
C ILE A 538 -11.96 -18.16 18.89
N ASP A 539 -11.38 -18.45 20.05
CA ASP A 539 -11.72 -19.61 20.90
C ASP A 539 -11.58 -20.97 20.16
N ALA A 540 -10.60 -21.10 19.27
CA ALA A 540 -10.37 -22.32 18.51
C ALA A 540 -9.87 -23.47 19.39
N ASP A 541 -10.25 -24.70 19.06
CA ASP A 541 -9.75 -25.93 19.69
C ASP A 541 -8.31 -26.25 19.27
N ALA A 542 -7.93 -25.91 18.04
CA ALA A 542 -6.55 -25.91 17.57
C ALA A 542 -6.29 -24.68 16.68
N LEU A 543 -5.16 -24.02 16.86
CA LEU A 543 -4.83 -22.76 16.18
C LEU A 543 -3.38 -22.77 15.69
N GLY A 544 -3.21 -22.49 14.40
CA GLY A 544 -1.92 -22.25 13.76
C GLY A 544 -1.48 -20.80 13.89
N LEU A 545 -0.20 -20.58 14.17
CA LEU A 545 0.40 -19.26 14.30
C LEU A 545 1.49 -19.10 13.26
N MET A 546 1.44 -18.01 12.50
CA MET A 546 2.51 -17.59 11.59
C MET A 546 3.24 -16.38 12.17
N GLU A 547 4.49 -16.19 11.77
CA GLU A 547 5.36 -15.09 12.24
C GLU A 547 5.72 -15.11 13.72
N MET A 548 5.80 -16.30 14.29
CA MET A 548 6.38 -16.50 15.62
C MET A 548 7.90 -16.46 15.52
N GLN A 549 8.58 -15.76 16.43
CA GLN A 549 10.04 -15.80 16.48
C GLN A 549 10.55 -17.25 16.56
N ASN A 550 11.57 -17.56 15.75
CA ASN A 550 12.22 -18.86 15.73
C ASN A 550 13.28 -18.96 16.84
N ASN A 551 12.83 -19.11 18.10
CA ASN A 551 13.68 -19.20 19.30
C ASN A 551 13.28 -20.36 20.23
N GLY A 552 12.92 -21.50 19.64
CA GLY A 552 12.37 -22.65 20.36
C GLY A 552 10.97 -22.35 20.89
N ALA A 553 10.66 -22.81 22.11
CA ALA A 553 9.35 -22.62 22.72
C ALA A 553 9.12 -21.22 23.31
N THR A 554 10.16 -20.38 23.42
CA THR A 554 10.12 -19.13 24.21
C THR A 554 9.00 -18.19 23.81
N ALA A 555 8.91 -17.82 22.52
CA ALA A 555 7.90 -16.88 22.06
C ALA A 555 6.47 -17.44 22.16
N VAL A 556 6.26 -18.69 21.73
CA VAL A 556 4.93 -19.32 21.76
C VAL A 556 4.47 -19.60 23.20
N GLN A 557 5.37 -19.95 24.11
CA GLN A 557 5.04 -20.15 25.52
C GLN A 557 4.69 -18.82 26.19
N ASN A 558 5.40 -17.73 25.90
CA ASN A 558 5.05 -16.40 26.41
C ASN A 558 3.62 -16.00 26.03
N LEU A 559 3.24 -16.26 24.78
CA LEU A 559 1.88 -16.00 24.30
C LEU A 559 0.84 -16.90 24.99
N VAL A 560 1.11 -18.20 25.12
CA VAL A 560 0.19 -19.16 25.78
C VAL A 560 0.04 -18.86 27.27
N ASP A 561 1.09 -18.44 27.96
CA ASP A 561 1.02 -18.06 29.37
C ASP A 561 0.11 -16.84 29.56
N ALA A 562 0.26 -15.82 28.71
CA ALA A 562 -0.61 -14.63 28.71
C ALA A 562 -2.06 -14.97 28.33
N LEU A 563 -2.25 -15.86 27.35
CA LEU A 563 -3.58 -16.34 26.96
C LEU A 563 -4.25 -17.10 28.10
N ASN A 564 -3.57 -18.05 28.72
CA ASN A 564 -4.08 -18.83 29.84
C ASN A 564 -4.34 -17.96 31.09
N ALA A 565 -3.58 -16.88 31.29
CA ALA A 565 -3.91 -15.90 32.32
C ALA A 565 -5.27 -15.21 32.06
N LYS A 566 -5.67 -15.08 30.80
CA LYS A 566 -6.97 -14.50 30.38
C LYS A 566 -8.10 -15.52 30.38
N VAL A 567 -7.90 -16.71 29.83
CA VAL A 567 -8.99 -17.70 29.60
C VAL A 567 -9.05 -18.82 30.65
N GLY A 568 -8.08 -18.87 31.56
CA GLY A 568 -7.97 -19.90 32.60
C GLY A 568 -6.71 -20.75 32.44
N PRO A 569 -5.98 -21.03 33.54
CA PRO A 569 -4.76 -21.85 33.49
C PRO A 569 -5.00 -23.22 32.84
N GLY A 570 -4.13 -23.61 31.90
CA GLY A 570 -4.18 -24.91 31.24
C GLY A 570 -5.24 -25.04 30.14
N THR A 571 -5.94 -23.96 29.78
CA THR A 571 -6.93 -23.97 28.68
C THR A 571 -6.27 -24.25 27.34
N TYR A 572 -5.11 -23.65 27.08
CA TYR A 572 -4.29 -23.87 25.90
C TYR A 572 -2.93 -24.46 26.25
N ALA A 573 -2.43 -25.32 25.38
CA ALA A 573 -1.09 -25.87 25.41
C ALA A 573 -0.39 -25.69 24.06
N ILE A 574 0.94 -25.59 24.06
CA ILE A 574 1.75 -25.55 22.84
C ILE A 574 1.88 -26.94 22.23
N VAL A 575 1.93 -27.01 20.90
CA VAL A 575 2.51 -28.16 20.20
C VAL A 575 4.03 -27.98 20.22
N PRO A 576 4.81 -28.94 20.74
CA PRO A 576 6.27 -28.88 20.71
C PRO A 576 6.83 -28.79 19.30
N ASP A 577 7.98 -28.14 19.16
CA ASP A 577 8.69 -28.05 17.88
C ASP A 577 9.06 -29.46 17.37
N PRO A 578 8.91 -29.72 16.05
CA PRO A 578 9.29 -31.00 15.46
C PRO A 578 10.78 -31.27 15.58
N ALA A 579 11.14 -32.53 15.80
CA ALA A 579 12.54 -32.97 15.89
C ALA A 579 13.34 -32.71 14.60
N ALA A 580 12.67 -32.64 13.45
CA ALA A 580 13.30 -32.33 12.16
C ALA A 580 13.76 -30.86 12.06
N GLY A 581 13.16 -29.95 12.85
CA GLY A 581 13.52 -28.53 12.92
C GLY A 581 12.44 -27.59 12.39
N THR A 582 12.67 -26.28 12.55
CA THR A 582 11.71 -25.19 12.28
C THR A 582 12.20 -24.21 11.21
N GLY A 583 13.26 -24.56 10.47
CA GLY A 583 13.82 -23.73 9.40
C GLY A 583 14.90 -22.75 9.89
N SER A 584 15.38 -21.93 8.95
CA SER A 584 16.49 -20.99 9.17
C SER A 584 16.06 -19.52 9.26
N ASP A 585 14.82 -19.20 8.90
CA ASP A 585 14.29 -17.84 9.00
C ASP A 585 14.14 -17.41 10.49
N ALA A 586 14.13 -16.10 10.72
CA ALA A 586 13.93 -15.50 12.03
C ALA A 586 12.53 -15.74 12.59
N ILE A 587 11.59 -16.10 11.71
CA ILE A 587 10.24 -16.53 12.05
C ILE A 587 10.01 -18.00 11.69
N LYS A 588 9.08 -18.63 12.40
CA LYS A 588 8.55 -19.97 12.14
C LYS A 588 7.04 -19.98 12.25
N VAL A 589 6.45 -21.10 11.86
CA VAL A 589 5.07 -21.44 12.22
C VAL A 589 5.04 -22.17 13.57
N ALA A 590 3.96 -22.03 14.32
CA ALA A 590 3.70 -22.75 15.57
C ALA A 590 2.24 -23.20 15.66
N MET A 591 1.91 -24.03 16.64
CA MET A 591 0.53 -24.44 16.90
C MET A 591 0.24 -24.45 18.40
N ILE A 592 -0.99 -24.09 18.77
CA ILE A 592 -1.56 -24.22 20.11
C ILE A 592 -2.89 -24.97 20.04
N TYR A 593 -3.30 -25.62 21.12
CA TYR A 593 -4.54 -26.39 21.16
C TYR A 593 -5.12 -26.45 22.57
N LYS A 594 -6.41 -26.79 22.68
CA LYS A 594 -7.09 -27.04 23.95
C LYS A 594 -6.94 -28.52 24.36
N PRO A 595 -6.12 -28.85 25.37
CA PRO A 595 -5.92 -30.25 25.78
C PRO A 595 -7.16 -30.90 26.39
N ALA A 596 -8.14 -30.11 26.83
CA ALA A 596 -9.44 -30.62 27.29
C ALA A 596 -10.36 -31.08 26.14
N ARG A 597 -10.06 -30.70 24.89
CA ARG A 597 -10.88 -30.99 23.70
C ARG A 597 -10.17 -31.93 22.73
N LEU A 598 -8.85 -31.82 22.64
CA LEU A 598 -8.02 -32.56 21.69
C LEU A 598 -6.83 -33.19 22.38
N SER A 599 -6.50 -34.42 21.95
CA SER A 599 -5.23 -35.08 22.29
C SER A 599 -4.32 -35.16 21.07
N ARG A 600 -3.01 -35.02 21.26
CA ARG A 600 -2.02 -35.18 20.18
C ARG A 600 -1.82 -36.66 19.87
N VAL A 601 -1.85 -37.02 18.59
CA VAL A 601 -1.54 -38.38 18.10
C VAL A 601 -0.16 -38.35 17.46
N GLY A 602 0.82 -38.95 18.14
CA GLY A 602 2.21 -38.92 17.71
C GLY A 602 2.88 -37.54 17.89
N GLU A 603 4.15 -37.47 17.52
CA GLU A 603 4.94 -36.23 17.57
C GLU A 603 4.67 -35.35 16.35
N ALA A 604 4.75 -34.03 16.55
CA ALA A 604 4.63 -33.06 15.46
C ALA A 604 5.71 -33.28 14.40
N GLN A 605 5.35 -33.07 13.14
CA GLN A 605 6.22 -33.24 11.98
C GLN A 605 6.44 -31.89 11.30
N SER A 606 7.61 -31.69 10.69
CA SER A 606 7.85 -30.58 9.77
C SER A 606 8.46 -31.07 8.47
N ASP A 607 8.26 -30.29 7.41
CA ASP A 607 8.87 -30.55 6.11
C ASP A 607 10.06 -29.63 5.85
N THR A 608 11.25 -30.10 6.22
CA THR A 608 12.52 -29.36 6.10
C THR A 608 13.18 -29.52 4.73
N ASP A 609 12.41 -29.80 3.69
CA ASP A 609 12.89 -29.72 2.32
C ASP A 609 13.48 -28.31 2.05
N PRO A 610 14.63 -28.18 1.36
CA PRO A 610 15.27 -26.88 1.12
C PRO A 610 14.39 -25.82 0.44
N VAL A 611 13.31 -26.22 -0.25
CA VAL A 611 12.33 -25.28 -0.82
C VAL A 611 11.60 -24.48 0.28
N ASN A 612 11.57 -24.98 1.51
CA ASN A 612 10.90 -24.37 2.65
C ASN A 612 11.92 -23.68 3.58
N ASN A 613 12.12 -22.38 3.43
CA ASN A 613 12.83 -21.56 4.42
C ASN A 613 12.09 -21.52 5.78
N ARG A 614 10.75 -21.64 5.71
CA ARG A 614 9.83 -21.80 6.84
C ARG A 614 9.08 -23.13 6.69
N PRO A 615 9.65 -24.24 7.19
CA PRO A 615 9.03 -25.56 7.13
C PRO A 615 7.57 -25.56 7.61
N PRO A 616 6.62 -26.07 6.81
CA PRO A 616 5.27 -26.36 7.28
C PRO A 616 5.30 -27.29 8.49
N LEU A 617 4.37 -27.08 9.42
CA LEU A 617 4.21 -27.86 10.66
C LEU A 617 2.94 -28.70 10.55
N ALA A 618 2.99 -29.96 10.97
CA ALA A 618 1.82 -30.84 11.04
C ALA A 618 1.68 -31.47 12.43
N GLN A 619 0.45 -31.49 12.94
CA GLN A 619 0.08 -32.26 14.14
C GLN A 619 -1.26 -32.95 13.91
N THR A 620 -1.28 -34.26 14.12
CA THR A 620 -2.52 -35.03 14.18
C THR A 620 -3.16 -34.89 15.55
N PHE A 621 -4.45 -34.55 15.58
CA PHE A 621 -5.26 -34.49 16.78
C PHE A 621 -6.34 -35.56 16.77
N ALA A 622 -6.66 -36.09 17.95
CA ALA A 622 -7.85 -36.90 18.19
C ALA A 622 -8.81 -36.14 19.11
N ALA A 623 -10.07 -36.03 18.68
CA ALA A 623 -11.17 -35.56 19.51
C ALA A 623 -11.55 -36.60 20.56
N LEU A 624 -12.36 -36.20 21.55
CA LEU A 624 -12.81 -37.08 22.63
C LEU A 624 -13.61 -38.30 22.13
N ASN A 625 -14.21 -38.20 20.95
CA ASN A 625 -14.91 -39.29 20.27
C ASN A 625 -14.01 -40.20 19.42
N GLY A 626 -12.69 -39.99 19.49
CA GLY A 626 -11.70 -40.77 18.76
C GLY A 626 -11.54 -40.42 17.27
N GLN A 627 -12.38 -39.53 16.71
CA GLN A 627 -12.18 -39.01 15.36
C GLN A 627 -10.88 -38.21 15.29
N ARG A 628 -10.19 -38.31 14.15
CA ARG A 628 -8.86 -37.71 13.97
C ARG A 628 -8.80 -36.83 12.74
N PHE A 629 -8.01 -35.78 12.85
CA PHE A 629 -7.61 -34.96 11.72
C PHE A 629 -6.17 -34.47 11.89
N THR A 630 -5.50 -34.17 10.79
CA THR A 630 -4.17 -33.55 10.76
C THR A 630 -4.31 -32.07 10.45
N LEU A 631 -3.87 -31.21 11.37
CA LEU A 631 -3.72 -29.78 11.13
C LEU A 631 -2.33 -29.52 10.57
N VAL A 632 -2.26 -28.85 9.42
CA VAL A 632 -1.01 -28.47 8.74
C VAL A 632 -0.97 -26.95 8.64
N VAL A 633 0.04 -26.32 9.23
CA VAL A 633 0.23 -24.86 9.24
C VAL A 633 1.39 -24.49 8.34
N ASN A 634 1.20 -23.49 7.49
CA ASN A 634 2.20 -23.06 6.52
C ASN A 634 2.37 -21.53 6.51
N HIS A 635 3.52 -21.09 6.01
CA HIS A 635 3.81 -19.69 5.72
C HIS A 635 4.75 -19.62 4.50
N LEU A 636 4.15 -19.59 3.31
CA LEU A 636 4.90 -19.61 2.04
C LEU A 636 5.75 -18.34 1.85
N LYS A 637 6.66 -18.35 0.87
CA LYS A 637 7.55 -17.22 0.59
C LYS A 637 6.77 -15.93 0.31
N SER A 638 7.13 -14.86 1.03
CA SER A 638 6.54 -13.52 0.83
C SER A 638 6.87 -12.88 -0.52
N LYS A 639 5.92 -12.10 -1.02
CA LYS A 639 5.99 -11.27 -2.23
C LYS A 639 6.83 -10.00 -2.08
N GLY A 640 7.11 -9.55 -0.85
CA GLY A 640 7.61 -8.19 -0.57
C GLY A 640 9.05 -7.88 -0.97
N SER A 641 9.80 -8.86 -1.47
CA SER A 641 11.14 -8.66 -2.03
C SER A 641 11.22 -9.27 -3.43
N CYS A 642 12.18 -8.84 -4.24
CA CYS A 642 12.43 -9.43 -5.56
C CYS A 642 13.90 -9.86 -5.67
N PRO A 643 14.19 -11.00 -6.31
CA PRO A 643 15.57 -11.37 -6.63
C PRO A 643 16.15 -10.38 -7.64
N SER A 644 17.44 -10.08 -7.52
CA SER A 644 18.15 -9.23 -8.47
C SER A 644 18.51 -10.01 -9.74
N ALA A 645 18.63 -9.30 -10.86
CA ALA A 645 19.08 -9.91 -12.11
C ALA A 645 20.49 -10.51 -11.93
N GLY A 646 20.62 -11.81 -12.17
CA GLY A 646 21.86 -12.56 -11.96
C GLY A 646 21.88 -13.45 -10.73
N ASP A 647 20.92 -13.30 -9.81
CA ASP A 647 20.73 -14.23 -8.69
C ASP A 647 20.34 -15.62 -9.21
N SER A 648 20.79 -16.69 -8.54
CA SER A 648 20.46 -18.08 -8.92
C SER A 648 18.96 -18.33 -8.97
N ASP A 649 18.22 -17.63 -8.11
CA ASP A 649 16.80 -17.81 -7.92
C ASP A 649 15.98 -16.82 -8.77
N TYR A 650 16.62 -15.99 -9.61
CA TYR A 650 15.93 -14.97 -10.40
C TYR A 650 14.87 -15.56 -11.34
N ALA A 651 15.19 -16.68 -12.01
CA ALA A 651 14.34 -17.28 -13.03
C ALA A 651 12.97 -17.68 -12.46
N GLY A 652 11.90 -17.04 -12.95
CA GLY A 652 10.52 -17.28 -12.52
C GLY A 652 10.12 -16.63 -11.18
N ASN A 653 11.04 -15.98 -10.48
CA ASN A 653 10.78 -15.28 -9.21
C ASN A 653 10.87 -13.75 -9.33
N PHE A 654 11.26 -13.22 -10.49
CA PHE A 654 11.07 -11.81 -10.81
C PHE A 654 9.57 -11.50 -10.98
N ASP A 655 9.17 -10.23 -10.81
CA ASP A 655 7.81 -9.82 -11.07
C ASP A 655 7.53 -9.83 -12.59
N SER A 656 6.64 -10.72 -13.01
CA SER A 656 6.21 -10.85 -14.42
C SER A 656 5.18 -9.80 -14.84
N GLY A 657 4.67 -8.99 -13.91
CA GLY A 657 3.63 -7.99 -14.19
C GLY A 657 2.24 -8.60 -14.42
N ASP A 658 2.03 -9.86 -14.02
CA ASP A 658 0.76 -10.60 -14.19
C ASP A 658 -0.17 -10.50 -12.95
N GLY A 659 0.24 -9.72 -11.94
CA GLY A 659 -0.46 -9.52 -10.68
C GLY A 659 -0.05 -10.47 -9.54
N GLN A 660 0.84 -11.44 -9.78
CA GLN A 660 1.26 -12.39 -8.75
C GLN A 660 2.39 -11.86 -7.87
N GLY A 661 3.16 -10.89 -8.36
CA GLY A 661 4.34 -10.35 -7.71
C GLY A 661 5.51 -11.34 -7.64
N CYS A 662 6.58 -10.93 -6.99
CA CYS A 662 7.82 -11.70 -6.91
C CYS A 662 7.67 -13.05 -6.19
N TRP A 663 8.65 -13.92 -6.42
CA TRP A 663 8.77 -15.26 -5.85
C TRP A 663 7.64 -16.25 -6.18
N ASN A 664 6.90 -16.03 -7.27
CA ASN A 664 5.80 -16.92 -7.65
C ASN A 664 6.28 -18.36 -7.93
N ALA A 665 7.37 -18.54 -8.70
CA ALA A 665 7.88 -19.89 -8.98
C ALA A 665 8.27 -20.66 -7.71
N LEU A 666 8.89 -20.00 -6.72
CA LEU A 666 9.21 -20.62 -5.44
C LEU A 666 7.93 -20.98 -4.66
N ARG A 667 6.93 -20.10 -4.61
CA ARG A 667 5.64 -20.40 -3.97
C ARG A 667 4.93 -21.58 -4.63
N VAL A 668 5.01 -21.73 -5.95
CA VAL A 668 4.48 -22.90 -6.68
C VAL A 668 5.22 -24.18 -6.25
N GLN A 669 6.55 -24.16 -6.20
CA GLN A 669 7.33 -25.32 -5.75
C GLN A 669 7.02 -25.70 -4.30
N GLN A 670 6.82 -24.71 -3.42
CA GLN A 670 6.39 -24.94 -2.03
C GLN A 670 4.99 -25.56 -1.97
N ALA A 671 4.05 -25.13 -2.83
CA ALA A 671 2.71 -25.71 -2.91
C ALA A 671 2.72 -27.16 -3.42
N GLU A 672 3.53 -27.48 -4.44
CA GLU A 672 3.74 -28.85 -4.93
C GLU A 672 4.34 -29.76 -3.85
N ARG A 673 5.35 -29.25 -3.14
CA ARG A 673 6.01 -29.96 -2.05
C ARG A 673 5.05 -30.22 -0.89
N LEU A 674 4.29 -29.19 -0.49
CA LEU A 674 3.28 -29.29 0.57
C LEU A 674 2.24 -30.36 0.24
N SER A 675 1.71 -30.34 -0.99
CA SER A 675 0.74 -31.33 -1.47
C SER A 675 1.28 -32.77 -1.37
N THR A 676 2.51 -32.97 -1.85
CA THR A 676 3.18 -34.28 -1.82
C THR A 676 3.43 -34.74 -0.39
N TRP A 677 3.94 -33.86 0.47
CA TRP A 677 4.26 -34.18 1.85
C TRP A 677 3.02 -34.55 2.68
N VAL A 678 1.92 -33.78 2.54
CA VAL A 678 0.67 -34.08 3.25
C VAL A 678 0.14 -35.47 2.89
N GLY A 679 0.28 -35.90 1.64
CA GLY A 679 -0.08 -37.25 1.20
C GLY A 679 0.66 -38.37 1.97
N THR A 680 1.84 -38.10 2.52
CA THR A 680 2.62 -39.07 3.30
C THR A 680 2.21 -39.16 4.78
N LEU A 681 1.44 -38.19 5.28
CA LEU A 681 1.10 -38.11 6.70
C LEU A 681 -0.05 -39.06 7.10
N ALA A 682 -0.90 -39.44 6.15
CA ALA A 682 -2.17 -40.11 6.43
C ALA A 682 -1.99 -41.45 7.18
N ASP A 683 -1.02 -42.26 6.76
CA ASP A 683 -0.78 -43.59 7.35
C ASP A 683 -0.35 -43.48 8.83
N ALA A 684 0.58 -42.55 9.13
CA ALA A 684 1.03 -42.30 10.51
C ALA A 684 -0.08 -41.67 11.36
N ALA A 685 -0.93 -40.84 10.77
CA ALA A 685 -2.06 -40.20 11.45
C ALA A 685 -3.21 -41.19 11.73
N GLY A 686 -3.33 -42.26 10.94
CA GLY A 686 -4.49 -43.16 10.97
C GLY A 686 -5.78 -42.48 10.48
N THR A 687 -5.66 -41.43 9.67
CA THR A 687 -6.75 -40.67 9.06
C THR A 687 -6.25 -40.01 7.78
N SER A 688 -7.12 -39.86 6.79
CA SER A 688 -6.85 -39.04 5.59
C SER A 688 -7.38 -37.61 5.73
N ASP A 689 -8.09 -37.32 6.83
CA ASP A 689 -8.63 -35.99 7.09
C ASP A 689 -7.49 -35.05 7.47
N ALA A 690 -7.07 -34.21 6.52
CA ALA A 690 -6.14 -33.12 6.77
C ALA A 690 -6.72 -31.77 6.34
N VAL A 691 -6.34 -30.73 7.09
CA VAL A 691 -6.60 -29.33 6.80
C VAL A 691 -5.29 -28.55 6.76
N LEU A 692 -5.10 -27.76 5.71
CA LEU A 692 -3.96 -26.88 5.50
C LEU A 692 -4.43 -25.45 5.76
N LEU A 693 -3.90 -24.83 6.80
CA LEU A 693 -4.21 -23.46 7.19
C LEU A 693 -2.95 -22.59 7.16
N GLY A 694 -3.12 -21.30 6.94
CA GLY A 694 -2.06 -20.33 7.13
C GLY A 694 -1.93 -19.34 5.98
N ASP A 695 -0.80 -18.65 5.95
CA ASP A 695 -0.49 -17.60 4.99
C ASP A 695 0.23 -18.19 3.79
N PHE A 696 -0.48 -18.31 2.67
CA PHE A 696 0.06 -18.85 1.43
C PHE A 696 0.76 -17.78 0.59
N ASN A 697 0.76 -16.52 1.04
CA ASN A 697 1.30 -15.36 0.31
C ASN A 697 0.85 -15.34 -1.16
N SER A 698 -0.38 -15.79 -1.43
CA SER A 698 -0.92 -15.95 -2.77
C SER A 698 -2.42 -15.69 -2.78
N TYR A 699 -2.90 -14.86 -3.70
CA TYR A 699 -4.33 -14.59 -3.85
C TYR A 699 -5.07 -15.79 -4.46
N ALA A 700 -6.39 -15.82 -4.29
CA ALA A 700 -7.20 -17.03 -4.49
C ALA A 700 -7.19 -17.66 -5.90
N GLN A 701 -6.77 -16.94 -6.94
CA GLN A 701 -6.60 -17.50 -8.29
C GLN A 701 -5.15 -17.59 -8.74
N GLU A 702 -4.18 -17.32 -7.87
CA GLU A 702 -2.75 -17.42 -8.21
C GLU A 702 -2.29 -18.87 -8.35
N ASP A 703 -1.13 -19.05 -8.99
CA ASP A 703 -0.59 -20.35 -9.32
C ASP A 703 -0.42 -21.29 -8.12
N PRO A 704 0.06 -20.85 -6.93
CA PRO A 704 0.16 -21.75 -5.78
C PRO A 704 -1.19 -22.32 -5.31
N VAL A 705 -2.26 -21.51 -5.38
CA VAL A 705 -3.62 -21.95 -5.03
C VAL A 705 -4.17 -22.91 -6.09
N ALA A 706 -3.93 -22.62 -7.38
CA ALA A 706 -4.31 -23.52 -8.48
C ALA A 706 -3.56 -24.87 -8.39
N THR A 707 -2.29 -24.87 -7.99
CA THR A 707 -1.49 -26.07 -7.76
C THR A 707 -2.10 -26.95 -6.66
N LEU A 708 -2.49 -26.37 -5.52
CA LEU A 708 -3.11 -27.13 -4.43
C LEU A 708 -4.49 -27.69 -4.84
N THR A 709 -5.33 -26.86 -5.46
CA THR A 709 -6.69 -27.29 -5.86
C THR A 709 -6.65 -28.35 -6.96
N SER A 710 -5.73 -28.24 -7.92
CA SER A 710 -5.50 -29.27 -8.95
C SER A 710 -4.97 -30.58 -8.37
N SER A 711 -4.32 -30.55 -7.20
CA SER A 711 -3.88 -31.73 -6.44
C SER A 711 -4.98 -32.38 -5.61
N GLY A 712 -6.22 -31.89 -5.66
CA GLY A 712 -7.38 -32.49 -4.98
C GLY A 712 -7.74 -31.88 -3.62
N PHE A 713 -7.06 -30.80 -3.22
CA PHE A 713 -7.47 -30.01 -2.05
C PHE A 713 -8.67 -29.11 -2.40
N VAL A 714 -9.56 -28.90 -1.44
CA VAL A 714 -10.76 -28.07 -1.60
C VAL A 714 -10.61 -26.80 -0.77
N ASP A 715 -10.62 -25.66 -1.45
CA ASP A 715 -10.67 -24.33 -0.84
C ASP A 715 -11.99 -24.13 -0.08
N GLN A 716 -11.90 -24.04 1.24
CA GLN A 716 -13.09 -23.90 2.09
C GLN A 716 -13.57 -22.47 2.18
N ILE A 717 -12.68 -21.47 2.14
CA ILE A 717 -13.12 -20.08 2.13
C ILE A 717 -13.88 -19.80 0.84
N GLY A 718 -13.32 -20.12 -0.34
CA GLY A 718 -14.02 -19.91 -1.63
C GLY A 718 -15.33 -20.71 -1.79
N ARG A 719 -15.50 -21.77 -0.98
CA ARG A 719 -16.75 -22.54 -0.89
C ARG A 719 -17.85 -21.76 -0.16
N TYR A 720 -17.53 -21.10 0.96
CA TYR A 720 -18.51 -20.41 1.82
C TYR A 720 -18.58 -18.89 1.60
N ASN A 721 -17.49 -18.28 1.16
CA ASN A 721 -17.31 -16.85 0.88
C ASN A 721 -16.51 -16.66 -0.42
N SER A 722 -17.20 -16.39 -1.54
CA SER A 722 -16.53 -16.28 -2.84
C SER A 722 -15.68 -15.02 -3.00
N PHE A 723 -15.92 -13.99 -2.19
CA PHE A 723 -15.08 -12.80 -2.18
C PHE A 723 -13.88 -12.98 -1.27
N GLY A 724 -14.11 -13.41 -0.01
CA GLY A 724 -13.11 -13.79 1.00
C GLY A 724 -11.79 -13.00 0.97
N TYR A 725 -11.56 -12.13 1.93
CA TYR A 725 -10.31 -11.40 2.05
C TYR A 725 -9.72 -11.52 3.46
N SER A 726 -8.40 -11.43 3.53
CA SER A 726 -7.66 -11.39 4.79
C SER A 726 -6.60 -10.29 4.81
N TYR A 727 -6.43 -9.57 3.70
CA TYR A 727 -5.39 -8.58 3.50
C TYR A 727 -5.88 -7.46 2.56
N VAL A 728 -5.43 -6.23 2.82
CA VAL A 728 -5.66 -5.06 1.96
C VAL A 728 -4.30 -4.48 1.59
N PHE A 729 -4.05 -4.37 0.28
CA PHE A 729 -2.79 -3.86 -0.27
C PHE A 729 -3.07 -2.97 -1.47
N ASP A 730 -2.44 -1.78 -1.51
CA ASP A 730 -2.64 -0.77 -2.56
C ASP A 730 -4.14 -0.50 -2.85
N GLY A 731 -4.94 -0.41 -1.80
CA GLY A 731 -6.38 -0.18 -1.87
C GLY A 731 -7.23 -1.39 -2.25
N ALA A 732 -6.64 -2.53 -2.63
CA ALA A 732 -7.37 -3.70 -3.08
C ALA A 732 -7.40 -4.80 -2.01
N SER A 733 -8.59 -5.39 -1.79
CA SER A 733 -8.78 -6.49 -0.84
C SER A 733 -8.65 -7.86 -1.52
N GLY A 734 -8.00 -8.80 -0.85
CA GLY A 734 -7.94 -10.20 -1.26
C GLY A 734 -7.50 -11.10 -0.10
N ARG A 735 -7.54 -12.43 -0.27
CA ARG A 735 -7.09 -13.36 0.78
C ARG A 735 -5.72 -13.96 0.47
N LEU A 736 -4.83 -13.83 1.44
CA LEU A 736 -3.54 -14.53 1.49
C LEU A 736 -3.59 -15.69 2.50
N ASP A 737 -4.49 -15.61 3.48
CA ASP A 737 -4.76 -16.64 4.47
C ASP A 737 -5.87 -17.56 3.97
N HIS A 738 -5.55 -18.84 3.82
CA HIS A 738 -6.49 -19.81 3.27
C HIS A 738 -6.69 -20.99 4.23
N GLY A 739 -7.79 -21.70 4.01
CA GLY A 739 -8.01 -23.03 4.57
C GLY A 739 -8.40 -24.03 3.50
N PHE A 740 -7.52 -24.98 3.21
CA PHE A 740 -7.76 -26.06 2.28
C PHE A 740 -8.01 -27.36 3.03
N ALA A 741 -9.03 -28.13 2.63
CA ALA A 741 -9.29 -29.44 3.19
C ALA A 741 -9.03 -30.53 2.14
N THR A 742 -8.50 -31.66 2.60
CA THR A 742 -8.56 -32.92 1.84
C THR A 742 -10.00 -33.27 1.46
N ALA A 743 -10.18 -34.05 0.40
CA ALA A 743 -11.51 -34.46 -0.05
C ALA A 743 -12.33 -35.18 1.05
N SER A 744 -11.68 -35.97 1.91
CA SER A 744 -12.34 -36.69 3.01
C SER A 744 -12.82 -35.77 4.13
N LEU A 745 -12.08 -34.68 4.41
CA LEU A 745 -12.45 -33.71 5.44
C LEU A 745 -13.41 -32.63 4.92
N SER A 746 -13.36 -32.28 3.63
CA SER A 746 -14.17 -31.20 3.05
C SER A 746 -15.68 -31.37 3.31
N GLY A 747 -16.20 -32.59 3.30
CA GLY A 747 -17.60 -32.87 3.64
C GLY A 747 -17.97 -32.65 5.11
N LYS A 748 -16.97 -32.57 5.99
CA LYS A 748 -17.11 -32.35 7.44
C LYS A 748 -16.87 -30.90 7.83
N VAL A 749 -16.45 -30.03 6.91
CA VAL A 749 -16.36 -28.58 7.17
C VAL A 749 -17.75 -27.98 7.05
N THR A 750 -18.24 -27.31 8.09
CA THR A 750 -19.59 -26.71 8.11
C THR A 750 -19.59 -25.23 7.75
N ASP A 751 -18.49 -24.52 8.05
CA ASP A 751 -18.30 -23.12 7.70
C ASP A 751 -16.81 -22.75 7.71
N ALA A 752 -16.44 -21.72 6.97
CA ALA A 752 -15.10 -21.14 6.96
C ALA A 752 -15.18 -19.63 6.69
N VAL A 753 -14.50 -18.83 7.51
CA VAL A 753 -14.60 -17.37 7.50
C VAL A 753 -13.28 -16.71 7.85
N GLU A 754 -13.06 -15.51 7.35
CA GLU A 754 -12.08 -14.57 7.86
C GLU A 754 -12.75 -13.63 8.88
N TRP A 755 -12.06 -13.33 9.98
CA TRP A 755 -12.55 -12.35 10.96
C TRP A 755 -11.84 -11.01 10.75
N HIS A 756 -12.57 -10.05 10.20
CA HIS A 756 -12.03 -8.75 9.79
C HIS A 756 -11.68 -7.84 10.97
N ILE A 757 -10.57 -8.14 11.64
CA ILE A 757 -10.04 -7.37 12.77
C ILE A 757 -8.77 -6.60 12.42
N ASN A 758 -8.13 -6.87 11.28
CA ASN A 758 -6.79 -6.38 10.96
C ASN A 758 -6.71 -5.71 9.59
N ALA A 759 -7.16 -6.38 8.53
CA ALA A 759 -7.00 -5.92 7.14
C ALA A 759 -7.68 -4.57 6.89
N ASP A 760 -8.76 -4.30 7.63
CA ASP A 760 -9.55 -3.08 7.50
C ASP A 760 -9.05 -1.93 8.36
N GLU A 761 -8.19 -2.18 9.33
CA GLU A 761 -7.83 -1.19 10.35
C GLU A 761 -6.57 -0.40 9.96
N PRO A 762 -6.54 0.92 10.24
CA PRO A 762 -5.38 1.75 9.96
C PRO A 762 -4.22 1.45 10.91
N SER A 763 -2.99 1.73 10.48
CA SER A 763 -1.79 1.57 11.30
C SER A 763 -1.80 2.43 12.57
N VAL A 764 -2.50 3.56 12.59
CA VAL A 764 -2.50 4.48 13.75
C VAL A 764 -3.00 3.85 15.06
N ILE A 765 -3.80 2.78 14.99
CA ILE A 765 -4.35 2.09 16.16
C ILE A 765 -3.57 0.83 16.57
N ASP A 766 -2.46 0.55 15.89
CA ASP A 766 -1.61 -0.62 16.13
C ASP A 766 -0.87 -0.57 17.48
N TYR A 767 0.06 -1.51 17.69
CA TYR A 767 0.82 -1.64 18.92
C TYR A 767 2.07 -0.73 18.99
N ASN A 768 2.53 -0.19 17.86
CA ASN A 768 3.77 0.58 17.75
C ASN A 768 3.69 1.86 18.60
N LEU A 769 4.81 2.51 18.93
CA LEU A 769 4.79 3.78 19.67
C LEU A 769 5.27 4.96 18.83
N GLU A 770 6.01 4.67 17.76
CA GLU A 770 6.54 5.70 16.88
C GLU A 770 5.41 6.53 16.27
N TYR A 771 5.72 7.80 15.97
CA TYR A 771 4.84 8.68 15.20
C TYR A 771 3.49 9.04 15.84
N LYS A 772 3.34 8.81 17.14
CA LYS A 772 2.18 9.24 17.94
C LYS A 772 2.59 9.71 19.34
N GLN A 773 1.71 10.45 20.00
CA GLN A 773 1.97 10.94 21.37
C GLN A 773 1.94 9.80 22.40
N PRO A 774 2.78 9.83 23.45
CA PRO A 774 3.72 10.90 23.79
C PRO A 774 5.12 10.74 23.15
N ALA A 775 5.39 9.66 22.40
CA ALA A 775 6.71 9.42 21.80
C ALA A 775 7.11 10.50 20.78
N CYS A 776 6.12 11.05 20.07
CA CYS A 776 6.26 12.23 19.22
C CYS A 776 5.33 13.35 19.72
N ALA A 777 5.91 14.43 20.26
CA ALA A 777 5.15 15.51 20.90
C ALA A 777 4.22 16.28 19.95
N THR A 778 4.59 16.39 18.67
CA THR A 778 3.82 17.13 17.65
C THR A 778 2.83 16.27 16.89
N CYS A 779 2.96 14.94 16.95
CA CYS A 779 2.11 14.00 16.22
C CYS A 779 0.70 13.89 16.81
N GLY A 780 -0.20 13.20 16.10
CA GLY A 780 -1.52 12.82 16.60
C GLY A 780 -1.47 11.96 17.88
N PRO A 781 -2.60 11.81 18.58
CA PRO A 781 -2.69 11.02 19.80
C PRO A 781 -2.50 9.52 19.54
N ASP A 782 -2.08 8.77 20.57
CA ASP A 782 -2.06 7.30 20.50
C ASP A 782 -3.48 6.74 20.69
N TYR A 783 -4.01 6.14 19.64
CA TYR A 783 -5.34 5.53 19.60
C TYR A 783 -5.36 4.07 20.01
N TYR A 784 -4.27 3.58 20.61
CA TYR A 784 -4.17 2.22 21.12
C TYR A 784 -5.35 1.82 22.00
N THR A 785 -5.88 0.64 21.73
CA THR A 785 -6.73 -0.09 22.65
C THR A 785 -6.29 -1.54 22.70
N ALA A 786 -6.39 -2.17 23.89
CA ALA A 786 -6.09 -3.59 24.11
C ALA A 786 -7.22 -4.52 23.62
N THR A 787 -7.76 -4.23 22.43
CA THR A 787 -8.78 -5.02 21.74
C THR A 787 -8.13 -5.92 20.67
N ALA A 788 -8.89 -6.81 20.05
CA ALA A 788 -8.37 -7.66 18.97
C ALA A 788 -7.96 -6.88 17.71
N TYR A 789 -8.49 -5.66 17.53
CA TYR A 789 -8.34 -4.88 16.30
C TYR A 789 -6.92 -4.37 16.06
N ARG A 790 -6.43 -4.52 14.83
CA ARG A 790 -5.06 -4.20 14.42
C ARG A 790 -4.02 -4.87 15.33
N SER A 791 -4.26 -6.13 15.67
CA SER A 791 -3.29 -7.03 16.31
C SER A 791 -2.25 -7.53 15.31
N SER A 792 -2.61 -7.51 14.02
CA SER A 792 -1.79 -7.90 12.87
C SER A 792 -2.19 -7.03 11.67
N ASP A 793 -1.55 -7.25 10.53
CA ASP A 793 -1.96 -6.79 9.20
C ASP A 793 -2.77 -7.84 8.42
N HIS A 794 -2.85 -9.08 8.92
CA HIS A 794 -3.65 -10.17 8.38
C HIS A 794 -4.86 -10.49 9.25
N ASP A 795 -6.02 -10.73 8.65
CA ASP A 795 -7.17 -11.27 9.37
C ASP A 795 -6.98 -12.76 9.69
N PRO A 796 -7.34 -13.23 10.90
CA PRO A 796 -7.35 -14.64 11.20
C PRO A 796 -8.44 -15.37 10.41
N MET A 797 -8.09 -16.57 9.94
CA MET A 797 -9.00 -17.49 9.28
C MET A 797 -9.51 -18.53 10.27
N VAL A 798 -10.83 -18.79 10.26
CA VAL A 798 -11.52 -19.67 11.21
C VAL A 798 -12.40 -20.67 10.44
N MET A 799 -12.33 -21.94 10.81
CA MET A 799 -13.09 -23.03 10.20
C MET A 799 -13.79 -23.85 11.26
N ALA A 800 -15.07 -24.15 11.03
CA ALA A 800 -15.86 -25.07 11.84
C ALA A 800 -15.89 -26.47 11.22
N LEU A 801 -15.61 -27.48 12.03
CA LEU A 801 -15.56 -28.89 11.66
C LEU A 801 -16.64 -29.66 12.41
N SER A 802 -17.32 -30.57 11.72
CA SER A 802 -18.25 -31.56 12.25
C SER A 802 -17.60 -32.94 12.21
N LEU A 803 -16.68 -33.19 13.14
CA LEU A 803 -16.03 -34.50 13.33
C LEU A 803 -16.84 -35.35 14.31
N LEU A 804 -18.03 -35.80 13.88
CA LEU A 804 -18.87 -36.71 14.67
C LEU A 804 -18.43 -38.16 14.47
N ASN A 805 -18.45 -38.95 15.53
CA ASN A 805 -18.32 -40.39 15.42
C ASN A 805 -19.71 -41.00 15.19
N THR A 806 -19.92 -41.63 14.02
CA THR A 806 -21.24 -42.17 13.65
C THR A 806 -21.39 -43.59 14.17
N ILE A 807 -22.35 -43.81 15.07
CA ILE A 807 -22.70 -45.10 15.65
C ILE A 807 -24.02 -45.56 15.02
N THR A 808 -23.91 -46.56 14.15
CA THR A 808 -25.06 -47.12 13.43
C THR A 808 -25.42 -48.48 14.02
N GLY A 809 -26.68 -48.63 14.44
CA GLY A 809 -27.22 -49.92 14.87
C GLY A 809 -27.63 -50.80 13.68
N THR A 810 -28.26 -51.92 13.99
CA THR A 810 -28.69 -52.91 13.00
C THR A 810 -30.21 -52.85 12.80
N GLY A 811 -30.77 -53.76 11.99
CA GLY A 811 -32.23 -53.94 11.92
C GLY A 811 -32.83 -54.68 13.12
N LYS A 812 -32.07 -54.86 14.22
CA LYS A 812 -32.47 -55.61 15.43
C LYS A 812 -32.52 -54.66 16.62
N ARG A 813 -32.84 -55.20 17.81
CA ARG A 813 -32.76 -54.44 19.05
C ARG A 813 -31.30 -54.36 19.48
N ASP A 814 -30.78 -53.15 19.54
CA ASP A 814 -29.39 -52.86 19.84
C ASP A 814 -29.26 -52.08 21.15
N THR A 815 -28.08 -52.19 21.77
CA THR A 815 -27.66 -51.33 22.88
C THR A 815 -26.41 -50.61 22.40
N LEU A 816 -26.56 -49.33 22.09
CA LEU A 816 -25.52 -48.48 21.53
C LEU A 816 -25.02 -47.54 22.63
N VAL A 817 -23.71 -47.51 22.83
CA VAL A 817 -23.06 -46.66 23.82
C VAL A 817 -22.03 -45.81 23.09
N GLY A 818 -22.13 -44.49 23.30
CA GLY A 818 -21.25 -43.50 22.73
C GLY A 818 -19.93 -43.38 23.48
N THR A 819 -19.24 -42.32 23.14
CA THR A 819 -17.94 -41.92 23.63
C THR A 819 -18.09 -40.72 24.57
N PRO A 820 -16.99 -40.21 25.16
CA PRO A 820 -17.03 -38.95 25.91
C PRO A 820 -17.07 -37.68 25.05
N GLY A 821 -17.21 -37.78 23.73
CA GLY A 821 -17.33 -36.64 22.83
C GLY A 821 -18.44 -36.84 21.83
N ASP A 822 -18.72 -35.79 21.05
CA ASP A 822 -19.93 -35.70 20.24
C ASP A 822 -20.10 -36.85 19.22
N ASP A 823 -21.16 -37.62 19.38
CA ASP A 823 -21.53 -38.77 18.56
C ASP A 823 -22.78 -38.51 17.71
N LEU A 824 -22.92 -39.27 16.62
CA LEU A 824 -24.14 -39.35 15.82
C LEU A 824 -24.70 -40.77 15.88
N PHE A 825 -25.85 -40.94 16.52
CA PHE A 825 -26.57 -42.21 16.58
C PHE A 825 -27.58 -42.33 15.44
N ILE A 826 -27.52 -43.47 14.76
CA ILE A 826 -28.52 -43.93 13.79
C ILE A 826 -28.91 -45.35 14.20
N ALA A 827 -29.94 -45.47 15.05
CA ALA A 827 -30.25 -46.70 15.77
C ALA A 827 -30.75 -47.83 14.86
N GLY A 828 -31.68 -47.53 13.95
CA GLY A 828 -32.24 -48.51 13.01
C GLY A 828 -33.68 -48.88 13.33
N GLY A 829 -34.09 -50.10 12.95
CA GLY A 829 -35.51 -50.42 12.76
C GLY A 829 -36.25 -51.06 13.93
N LYS A 830 -35.58 -51.46 15.02
CA LYS A 830 -36.25 -52.00 16.22
C LYS A 830 -36.17 -50.99 17.35
N ALA A 831 -36.32 -51.47 18.58
CA ALA A 831 -36.43 -50.63 19.77
C ALA A 831 -35.08 -50.71 20.45
N ASP A 832 -34.33 -49.63 20.34
CA ASP A 832 -32.93 -49.60 20.72
C ASP A 832 -32.74 -48.84 22.03
N THR A 833 -31.66 -49.16 22.73
CA THR A 833 -31.23 -48.42 23.93
C THR A 833 -29.96 -47.66 23.59
N LEU A 834 -30.02 -46.33 23.68
CA LEU A 834 -28.98 -45.41 23.27
C LEU A 834 -28.48 -44.68 24.52
N THR A 835 -27.17 -44.74 24.75
CA THR A 835 -26.48 -43.99 25.80
C THR A 835 -25.43 -43.13 25.12
N GLY A 836 -25.62 -41.81 25.15
CA GLY A 836 -24.72 -40.84 24.50
C GLY A 836 -23.36 -40.78 25.19
N GLY A 837 -23.38 -40.57 26.50
CA GLY A 837 -22.19 -40.30 27.29
C GLY A 837 -22.08 -38.81 27.59
N ALA A 838 -20.88 -38.25 27.38
CA ALA A 838 -20.63 -36.82 27.52
C ALA A 838 -20.39 -36.23 26.12
N GLY A 839 -20.58 -34.92 25.97
CA GLY A 839 -20.48 -34.25 24.67
C GLY A 839 -21.86 -33.82 24.19
N HIS A 840 -21.91 -33.33 22.96
CA HIS A 840 -23.13 -32.89 22.29
C HIS A 840 -23.59 -33.96 21.30
N ASP A 841 -24.41 -34.90 21.77
CA ASP A 841 -24.80 -36.08 21.00
C ASP A 841 -26.02 -35.83 20.12
N GLN A 842 -25.99 -36.41 18.93
CA GLN A 842 -27.08 -36.33 17.96
C GLN A 842 -27.76 -37.69 17.83
N PHE A 843 -29.04 -37.77 18.21
CA PHE A 843 -29.86 -38.96 18.05
C PHE A 843 -30.76 -38.78 16.84
N ARG A 844 -30.41 -39.37 15.69
CA ARG A 844 -31.18 -39.23 14.45
C ARG A 844 -32.15 -40.37 14.25
N LEU A 845 -33.44 -40.03 14.21
CA LEU A 845 -34.50 -40.96 13.85
C LEU A 845 -34.81 -40.85 12.36
N THR A 846 -34.88 -41.98 11.66
CA THR A 846 -34.92 -41.99 10.20
C THR A 846 -36.29 -42.34 9.62
N ALA A 847 -37.09 -43.14 10.32
CA ALA A 847 -38.41 -43.51 9.84
C ALA A 847 -39.41 -43.75 10.98
N LEU A 848 -40.69 -43.55 10.68
CA LEU A 848 -41.77 -44.05 11.55
C LEU A 848 -41.78 -45.58 11.67
N GLY A 849 -41.04 -46.31 10.84
CA GLY A 849 -40.89 -47.76 10.91
C GLY A 849 -40.09 -48.22 12.13
N ASP A 850 -39.17 -47.38 12.59
CA ASP A 850 -38.28 -47.61 13.73
C ASP A 850 -39.14 -47.79 15.00
N ALA A 851 -38.81 -48.76 15.87
CA ALA A 851 -39.60 -48.95 17.08
C ALA A 851 -39.22 -47.86 18.11
N ARG A 852 -39.82 -47.89 19.30
CA ARG A 852 -39.52 -46.87 20.32
C ARG A 852 -38.05 -47.02 20.75
N ASP A 853 -37.23 -46.02 20.45
CA ASP A 853 -35.88 -45.93 21.00
C ASP A 853 -35.89 -45.31 22.40
N THR A 854 -34.94 -45.74 23.22
CA THR A 854 -34.80 -45.30 24.61
C THR A 854 -33.44 -44.63 24.77
N ILE A 855 -33.44 -43.32 24.98
CA ILE A 855 -32.23 -42.52 25.20
C ILE A 855 -32.08 -42.34 26.71
N THR A 856 -30.97 -42.85 27.26
CA THR A 856 -30.83 -43.05 28.71
C THR A 856 -30.34 -41.83 29.47
N ASP A 857 -29.68 -40.90 28.79
CA ASP A 857 -28.86 -39.83 29.37
C ASP A 857 -28.91 -38.51 28.58
N PHE A 858 -29.97 -38.29 27.81
CA PHE A 858 -30.16 -37.06 27.04
C PHE A 858 -30.00 -35.81 27.94
N THR A 859 -29.11 -34.90 27.54
CA THR A 859 -28.79 -33.67 28.28
C THR A 859 -29.35 -32.46 27.53
N PRO A 860 -30.47 -31.86 27.99
CA PRO A 860 -31.09 -30.72 27.30
C PRO A 860 -30.15 -29.51 27.19
N GLY A 861 -30.04 -28.96 25.99
CA GLY A 861 -29.13 -27.87 25.65
C GLY A 861 -27.72 -28.30 25.25
N GLU A 862 -27.41 -29.58 25.39
CA GLU A 862 -26.18 -30.17 24.86
C GLU A 862 -26.51 -31.14 23.72
N ASP A 863 -27.38 -32.11 23.99
CA ASP A 863 -27.82 -33.12 23.03
C ASP A 863 -28.99 -32.67 22.16
N VAL A 864 -29.13 -33.35 21.02
CA VAL A 864 -30.19 -33.10 20.06
C VAL A 864 -30.84 -34.40 19.57
N LEU A 865 -32.18 -34.37 19.50
CA LEU A 865 -32.96 -35.37 18.78
C LEU A 865 -33.30 -34.87 17.37
N ASP A 866 -32.69 -35.47 16.35
CA ASP A 866 -32.89 -35.11 14.94
C ASP A 866 -34.05 -35.90 14.32
N LEU A 867 -35.18 -35.22 14.10
CA LEU A 867 -36.41 -35.78 13.53
C LEU A 867 -36.65 -35.40 12.08
N ARG A 868 -35.76 -34.61 11.45
CA ARG A 868 -35.98 -34.08 10.09
C ARG A 868 -36.14 -35.19 9.06
N THR A 869 -35.29 -36.21 9.15
CA THR A 869 -35.33 -37.36 8.23
C THR A 869 -36.63 -38.14 8.41
N LEU A 870 -37.07 -38.38 9.65
CA LEU A 870 -38.34 -39.04 9.97
C LEU A 870 -39.55 -38.22 9.48
N LEU A 871 -39.55 -36.91 9.70
CA LEU A 871 -40.64 -36.02 9.27
C LEU A 871 -40.75 -35.97 7.73
N ALA A 872 -39.61 -35.92 7.03
CA ALA A 872 -39.59 -36.06 5.58
C ALA A 872 -40.11 -37.45 5.14
N SER A 873 -39.77 -38.52 5.86
CA SER A 873 -40.20 -39.89 5.53
C SER A 873 -41.72 -40.08 5.59
N ILE A 874 -42.44 -39.21 6.30
CA ILE A 874 -43.91 -39.25 6.41
C ILE A 874 -44.60 -38.21 5.52
N GLY A 875 -43.83 -37.50 4.68
CA GLY A 875 -44.32 -36.48 3.77
C GLY A 875 -44.74 -35.18 4.45
N TYR A 876 -44.21 -34.87 5.64
CA TYR A 876 -44.48 -33.60 6.28
C TYR A 876 -43.67 -32.47 5.62
N THR A 877 -44.34 -31.36 5.28
CA THR A 877 -43.76 -30.22 4.56
C THR A 877 -43.98 -28.86 5.24
N GLY A 878 -44.59 -28.84 6.43
CA GLY A 878 -44.81 -27.61 7.21
C GLY A 878 -43.54 -27.09 7.87
N SER A 879 -43.60 -25.90 8.46
CA SER A 879 -42.46 -25.25 9.12
C SER A 879 -42.48 -25.33 10.66
N ASP A 880 -43.61 -25.74 11.26
CA ASP A 880 -43.76 -25.84 12.71
C ASP A 880 -44.44 -27.17 13.10
N PRO A 881 -43.68 -28.28 13.17
CA PRO A 881 -44.27 -29.60 13.45
C PRO A 881 -44.96 -29.69 14.82
N ILE A 882 -44.59 -28.85 15.78
CA ILE A 882 -45.21 -28.80 17.10
C ILE A 882 -46.55 -28.05 17.00
N GLY A 883 -46.57 -26.87 16.38
CA GLY A 883 -47.78 -26.07 16.15
C GLY A 883 -48.80 -26.78 15.26
N ASP A 884 -48.32 -27.47 14.22
CA ASP A 884 -49.11 -28.31 13.31
C ASP A 884 -49.57 -29.63 13.96
N ARG A 885 -49.18 -29.87 15.21
CA ARG A 885 -49.51 -31.07 16.01
C ARG A 885 -49.01 -32.36 15.37
N VAL A 886 -47.96 -32.30 14.57
CA VAL A 886 -47.30 -33.48 14.00
C VAL A 886 -46.35 -34.10 15.02
N VAL A 887 -45.68 -33.28 15.84
CA VAL A 887 -44.83 -33.72 16.94
C VAL A 887 -45.44 -33.28 18.27
N GLN A 888 -45.39 -34.13 19.30
CA GLN A 888 -45.76 -33.75 20.66
C GLN A 888 -44.87 -34.43 21.71
N LEU A 889 -44.69 -33.75 22.85
CA LEU A 889 -44.01 -34.28 24.02
C LEU A 889 -45.03 -34.70 25.07
N ARG A 890 -44.86 -35.89 25.66
CA ARG A 890 -45.75 -36.43 26.71
C ARG A 890 -44.94 -36.94 27.89
N ASN A 891 -45.19 -36.40 29.08
CA ASN A 891 -44.62 -36.95 30.31
C ASN A 891 -45.12 -38.37 30.56
N HIS A 892 -44.22 -39.22 31.02
CA HIS A 892 -44.47 -40.61 31.41
C HIS A 892 -43.68 -40.93 32.68
N ALA A 893 -43.93 -42.09 33.31
CA ALA A 893 -43.28 -42.48 34.56
C ALA A 893 -41.76 -42.67 34.45
N ASP A 894 -41.26 -42.96 33.25
CA ASP A 894 -39.84 -43.20 32.95
C ASP A 894 -39.13 -41.99 32.33
N GLY A 895 -39.84 -40.90 32.02
CA GLY A 895 -39.27 -39.70 31.40
C GLY A 895 -40.27 -39.02 30.46
N VAL A 896 -39.77 -38.42 29.37
CA VAL A 896 -40.62 -37.79 28.34
C VAL A 896 -40.62 -38.63 27.06
N HIS A 897 -41.80 -38.89 26.54
CA HIS A 897 -41.98 -39.58 25.26
C HIS A 897 -42.18 -38.55 24.15
N VAL A 898 -41.34 -38.62 23.13
CA VAL A 898 -41.48 -37.88 21.88
C VAL A 898 -42.38 -38.68 20.95
N GLN A 899 -43.47 -38.07 20.52
CA GLN A 899 -44.48 -38.73 19.70
C GLN A 899 -44.66 -38.01 18.37
N VAL A 900 -44.76 -38.78 17.30
CA VAL A 900 -45.00 -38.28 15.95
C VAL A 900 -46.33 -38.83 15.43
N TYR A 901 -47.14 -37.96 14.83
CA TYR A 901 -48.40 -38.32 14.21
C TYR A 901 -48.16 -39.17 12.97
N ASN A 902 -48.78 -40.35 12.91
CA ASN A 902 -48.70 -41.24 11.76
C ASN A 902 -49.92 -41.04 10.85
N PRO A 903 -49.76 -40.44 9.65
CA PRO A 903 -50.88 -40.14 8.76
C PRO A 903 -51.60 -41.39 8.26
N ASN A 904 -50.92 -42.53 8.18
CA ASN A 904 -51.50 -43.80 7.71
C ASN A 904 -52.43 -44.45 8.74
N SER A 905 -52.17 -44.24 10.04
CA SER A 905 -52.96 -44.85 11.12
C SER A 905 -53.86 -43.86 11.86
N GLY A 906 -53.68 -42.56 11.66
CA GLY A 906 -54.40 -41.51 12.37
C GLY A 906 -54.08 -41.42 13.87
N LYS A 907 -52.94 -41.96 14.30
CA LYS A 907 -52.54 -42.04 15.71
C LYS A 907 -51.11 -41.53 15.91
N TYR A 908 -50.83 -41.02 17.10
CA TYR A 908 -49.46 -40.74 17.53
C TYR A 908 -48.71 -42.04 17.84
N LYS A 909 -47.48 -42.14 17.33
CA LYS A 909 -46.53 -43.20 17.66
C LYS A 909 -45.43 -42.60 18.53
N VAL A 910 -45.06 -43.30 19.61
CA VAL A 910 -43.84 -42.96 20.37
C VAL A 910 -42.64 -43.36 19.54
N VAL A 911 -41.80 -42.38 19.21
CA VAL A 911 -40.59 -42.58 18.40
C VAL A 911 -39.34 -42.62 19.27
N ALA A 912 -39.31 -41.85 20.35
CA ALA A 912 -38.24 -41.88 21.35
C ALA A 912 -38.79 -41.68 22.76
N ALA A 913 -38.07 -42.22 23.74
CA ALA A 913 -38.24 -41.90 25.15
C ALA A 913 -36.91 -41.36 25.71
N LEU A 914 -36.95 -40.13 26.24
CA LEU A 914 -35.82 -39.50 26.92
C LEU A 914 -35.98 -39.76 28.42
N ILE A 915 -35.14 -40.63 28.96
CA ILE A 915 -35.30 -41.16 30.32
C ILE A 915 -34.94 -40.10 31.36
N GLY A 916 -35.70 -40.05 32.46
CA GLY A 916 -35.40 -39.17 33.61
C GLY A 916 -35.72 -37.68 33.41
N LEU A 917 -36.19 -37.27 32.24
CA LEU A 917 -36.55 -35.88 31.93
C LEU A 917 -38.06 -35.64 31.97
N ALA A 918 -38.45 -34.42 32.33
CA ALA A 918 -39.78 -33.89 32.10
C ALA A 918 -39.84 -33.06 30.81
N SER A 919 -40.98 -33.04 30.13
CA SER A 919 -41.22 -32.20 28.93
C SER A 919 -40.97 -30.71 29.15
N SER A 920 -41.05 -30.21 30.39
CA SER A 920 -40.73 -28.82 30.72
C SER A 920 -39.23 -28.50 30.68
N GLN A 921 -38.37 -29.52 30.63
CA GLN A 921 -36.92 -29.38 30.50
C GLN A 921 -36.46 -29.40 29.04
N ILE A 922 -37.34 -29.84 28.13
CA ILE A 922 -37.09 -29.87 26.70
C ILE A 922 -37.58 -28.56 26.09
N ASP A 923 -36.68 -27.85 25.45
CA ASP A 923 -37.00 -26.75 24.56
C ASP A 923 -37.02 -27.29 23.12
N PRO A 924 -38.19 -27.44 22.47
CA PRO A 924 -38.28 -27.95 21.11
C PRO A 924 -37.44 -27.18 20.08
N ALA A 925 -37.18 -25.89 20.29
CA ALA A 925 -36.38 -25.09 19.34
C ALA A 925 -34.88 -25.38 19.45
N ARG A 926 -34.42 -25.83 20.61
CA ARG A 926 -33.01 -26.12 20.92
C ARG A 926 -32.70 -27.61 20.81
N ASP A 927 -33.54 -28.45 21.40
CA ASP A 927 -33.27 -29.86 21.66
C ASP A 927 -33.83 -30.80 20.57
N LEU A 928 -34.77 -30.31 19.75
CA LEU A 928 -35.38 -31.08 18.67
C LEU A 928 -35.08 -30.44 17.31
N TRP A 929 -34.31 -31.12 16.46
CA TRP A 929 -34.19 -30.69 15.07
C TRP A 929 -35.40 -31.19 14.29
N LEU A 930 -36.37 -30.30 14.13
CA LEU A 930 -37.70 -30.60 13.59
C LEU A 930 -37.90 -30.18 12.14
N VAL A 931 -37.24 -29.09 11.76
CA VAL A 931 -37.15 -28.60 10.40
C VAL A 931 -35.68 -28.36 10.13
N ASP A 932 -35.27 -28.34 8.87
CA ASP A 932 -33.99 -27.74 8.58
C ASP A 932 -33.99 -26.33 9.17
N ALA A 933 -32.92 -25.98 9.90
CA ALA A 933 -32.70 -24.59 10.27
C ALA A 933 -32.98 -23.77 9.00
N PRO A 934 -33.76 -22.67 9.07
CA PRO A 934 -34.05 -21.86 7.90
C PRO A 934 -32.72 -21.67 7.22
N ALA A 935 -32.55 -22.23 6.01
CA ALA A 935 -31.24 -22.37 5.41
C ALA A 935 -30.58 -21.00 5.54
N LEU A 936 -29.60 -20.86 6.45
CA LEU A 936 -28.82 -19.64 6.55
C LEU A 936 -28.21 -19.59 5.18
N LYS A 937 -28.77 -18.70 4.34
CA LYS A 937 -28.78 -18.85 2.89
C LYS A 937 -27.49 -19.52 2.49
N ALA A 938 -27.54 -20.77 2.02
CA ALA A 938 -26.41 -21.40 1.36
C ALA A 938 -26.05 -20.67 0.05
N GLY A 939 -26.52 -19.42 -0.13
CA GLY A 939 -25.88 -18.47 -1.00
C GLY A 939 -24.56 -18.08 -0.36
N LYS A 940 -23.47 -18.40 -1.06
CA LYS A 940 -22.13 -17.93 -0.74
C LYS A 940 -22.20 -16.49 -0.24
N ARG A 941 -21.51 -16.19 0.87
CA ARG A 941 -21.23 -14.80 1.22
C ARG A 941 -20.59 -14.17 -0.02
N SER A 942 -21.18 -13.09 -0.49
CA SER A 942 -20.83 -12.45 -1.76
C SER A 942 -20.35 -11.05 -1.49
N ARG A 943 -19.75 -10.40 -2.48
CA ARG A 943 -19.31 -9.00 -2.38
C ARG A 943 -20.41 -8.07 -1.84
N ALA A 944 -21.68 -8.30 -2.19
CA ALA A 944 -22.82 -7.49 -1.73
C ALA A 944 -23.23 -7.72 -0.26
N SER A 945 -22.72 -8.77 0.40
CA SER A 945 -22.95 -9.02 1.84
C SER A 945 -21.79 -8.55 2.72
N VAL A 946 -20.75 -7.98 2.12
CA VAL A 946 -19.52 -7.50 2.78
C VAL A 946 -19.34 -5.99 2.60
N HIS A 947 -20.16 -5.37 1.74
CA HIS A 947 -20.27 -3.91 1.59
C HIS A 947 -21.42 -3.36 2.40
#